data_AF-A0A554JW62-F1
#
_entry.id   AF-A0A554JW62-F1
#
_cell.length_a   1.000
_cell.length_b   1.000
_cell.length_c   1.000
_cell.angle_alpha   90.00
_cell.angle_beta   90.00
_cell.angle_gamma   90.00
#
_symmetry.space_group_name_H-M   'P 1'
#
loop_
_entity.id
_entity.type
_entity.pdbx_description
1 polymer ?
#
loop_
_entity_poly.entity_id
_entity_poly.type
_entity_poly.pdbx_seq_one_letter_code
_entity_poly.pdbx_strand_id
1 'polypeptide(L)'
;MTPEPSFPWPRISVAVIVAVAVLLGVVALRLSLVQTVLKTTAPHTDTDIERFGGLKTVGQSFVSPSDGLAEISFRLRSPLPVRWFPLFFHLRHGRFATRDLRTVVLLRTDVEPDGVVTTRFAPLTKSRGKPYAFVLDAPYAPSGTFAASRQIDGSLYGDGTLFRGTAVRQGDLEFSLGTQSALGRVLWTRFLAWAAEVRRVPGLMVALLLGSTVTLLLTMATVFGGIVTLLALWAPWWTQRLHRTRAWLLPVALGTLAVLHIALHLPFALSYPISNDEGAYLMDIQNLRVGAWPFLHTLAKGPLFLTLFAPVAFSFPEALLPARLFIAVTSALIIVPLYLLGVRHSDRTAGLFAAALWAFSPAVIGQTTHVLLQPLAVLLVALALLTISRQRDDTPWRTRWAYGGGALLAAAYLTRVSSVAFLPSALLLPFVMHPRRAAWRTAARTGLGFALTLLVAALLFLPILGAVRTAITFNVEAVLIGQARNAGGPDVAAFWPPRELLERISAYGSTLFRTGLPVVILWWAFLLSQVRTVLRLPGWTAALAFLGGALPLLLELQRNTYFFTDDSNAPFAALARIAAPAFVLLVAARLLTLRRESGDPATLRRAWRGLLLGGGSWLALTVVYAYFGRFRQHYHMEFLLPYILGAALFLREILVAESGQARARWRTFARRVLGPLVAGALAAATFLLYTPTKTQSHTGSIAVATAHRVADIIASVSGPREEILTAQGIFPFLAGRFLPFGASHPGWYLEERVGTVTPAMRRLFLPDKSVLRTYVRDKPIRLVAIDRRTWEVYFQFDADMRALVAEYFKLLAEVPNPSEEQPVEIWIRK
;
A
#
# COMPACT_ATOMS: atom_id res chain seq x y z
N MET A 1 44.24 -5.06 1.98
CA MET A 1 42.83 -5.09 2.40
C MET A 1 42.78 -5.88 3.68
N THR A 2 42.39 -5.28 4.80
CA THR A 2 42.14 -6.06 6.04
C THR A 2 40.95 -7.00 5.77
N PRO A 3 41.00 -8.26 6.22
CA PRO A 3 39.84 -9.14 6.12
C PRO A 3 38.68 -8.44 6.82
N GLU A 4 37.62 -8.16 6.07
CA GLU A 4 36.41 -7.59 6.64
C GLU A 4 36.00 -8.50 7.81
N PRO A 5 35.80 -7.98 9.03
CA PRO A 5 35.32 -8.80 10.13
C PRO A 5 34.06 -9.50 9.66
N SER A 6 34.05 -10.83 9.78
CA SER A 6 32.94 -11.71 9.37
C SER A 6 31.69 -11.29 10.12
N PHE A 7 30.98 -10.32 9.53
CA PHE A 7 29.74 -9.84 10.06
C PHE A 7 28.78 -11.04 10.12
N PRO A 8 28.04 -11.26 11.22
CA PRO A 8 27.23 -12.46 11.41
C PRO A 8 25.95 -12.39 10.56
N TRP A 9 26.13 -12.25 9.23
CA TRP A 9 25.10 -12.26 8.21
C TRP A 9 24.12 -13.41 8.33
N PRO A 10 24.55 -14.67 8.64
CA PRO A 10 23.61 -15.76 8.79
C PRO A 10 22.55 -15.43 9.85
N ARG A 11 22.92 -14.77 10.96
CA ARG A 11 22.02 -14.53 12.08
C ARG A 11 21.02 -13.40 11.82
N ILE A 12 21.44 -12.31 11.14
CA ILE A 12 20.53 -11.18 10.84
C ILE A 12 19.65 -11.50 9.63
N SER A 13 20.20 -12.15 8.60
CA SER A 13 19.40 -12.67 7.50
C SER A 13 18.40 -13.72 8.00
N VAL A 14 18.81 -14.61 8.91
CA VAL A 14 17.88 -15.51 9.59
C VAL A 14 16.86 -14.75 10.42
N ALA A 15 17.21 -13.70 11.18
CA ALA A 15 16.22 -12.94 11.95
C ALA A 15 15.16 -12.26 11.07
N VAL A 16 15.55 -11.68 9.93
CA VAL A 16 14.62 -11.08 8.97
C VAL A 16 13.83 -12.15 8.22
N ILE A 17 14.47 -13.23 7.78
CA ILE A 17 13.80 -14.38 7.15
C ILE A 17 12.84 -15.05 8.14
N VAL A 18 13.20 -15.15 9.42
CA VAL A 18 12.36 -15.67 10.51
C VAL A 18 11.22 -14.71 10.79
N ALA A 19 11.43 -13.39 10.84
CA ALA A 19 10.33 -12.45 10.99
C ALA A 19 9.34 -12.53 9.83
N VAL A 20 9.84 -12.62 8.58
CA VAL A 20 9.03 -12.80 7.39
C VAL A 20 8.37 -14.19 7.36
N ALA A 21 9.07 -15.25 7.75
CA ALA A 21 8.55 -16.61 7.80
C ALA A 21 7.58 -16.83 8.97
N VAL A 22 7.73 -16.11 10.08
CA VAL A 22 6.76 -16.05 11.18
C VAL A 22 5.53 -15.30 10.73
N LEU A 23 5.68 -14.17 10.02
CA LEU A 23 4.56 -13.46 9.45
C LEU A 23 3.81 -14.36 8.44
N LEU A 24 4.52 -14.91 7.44
CA LEU A 24 3.98 -15.85 6.45
C LEU A 24 3.46 -17.13 7.11
N GLY A 25 4.07 -17.58 8.20
CA GLY A 25 3.66 -18.74 8.99
C GLY A 25 2.36 -18.47 9.73
N VAL A 26 2.18 -17.30 10.34
CA VAL A 26 0.91 -16.86 10.94
C VAL A 26 -0.19 -16.74 9.88
N VAL A 27 0.16 -16.25 8.69
CA VAL A 27 -0.76 -16.20 7.53
C VAL A 27 -1.15 -17.61 7.06
N ALA A 28 -0.17 -18.49 6.86
CA ALA A 28 -0.38 -19.87 6.42
C ALA A 28 -1.15 -20.68 7.47
N LEU A 29 -0.81 -20.57 8.75
CA LEU A 29 -1.52 -21.21 9.85
C LEU A 29 -2.99 -20.78 9.84
N ARG A 30 -3.27 -19.50 9.58
CA ARG A 30 -4.66 -19.01 9.47
C ARG A 30 -5.40 -19.57 8.26
N LEU A 31 -4.76 -19.65 7.10
CA LEU A 31 -5.33 -20.27 5.90
C LEU A 31 -5.58 -21.77 6.11
N SER A 32 -4.77 -22.44 6.93
CA SER A 32 -4.93 -23.85 7.31
C SER A 32 -5.94 -24.12 8.43
N LEU A 33 -6.57 -23.09 9.02
CA LEU A 33 -7.46 -23.23 10.20
C LEU A 33 -8.97 -23.27 9.89
N VAL A 34 -9.36 -23.21 8.61
CA VAL A 34 -10.70 -23.66 8.20
C VAL A 34 -10.62 -25.17 8.05
N GLN A 35 -10.95 -25.90 9.11
CA GLN A 35 -11.18 -27.33 8.99
C GLN A 35 -12.57 -27.53 8.38
N THR A 36 -12.60 -27.96 7.12
CA THR A 36 -13.77 -28.61 6.54
C THR A 36 -13.98 -29.90 7.32
N VAL A 37 -14.92 -29.90 8.26
CA VAL A 37 -15.30 -31.10 9.00
C VAL A 37 -16.50 -31.69 8.27
N LEU A 38 -16.23 -32.78 7.54
CA LEU A 38 -17.13 -33.67 6.78
C LEU A 38 -17.28 -33.36 5.28
N LYS A 39 -16.49 -34.09 4.48
CA LYS A 39 -16.86 -34.51 3.12
C LYS A 39 -17.70 -35.78 3.24
N THR A 40 -18.88 -35.81 2.64
CA THR A 40 -19.53 -37.07 2.28
C THR A 40 -19.82 -37.07 0.80
N THR A 41 -19.07 -37.94 0.10
CA THR A 41 -19.09 -38.22 -1.33
C THR A 41 -19.82 -39.55 -1.53
N ALA A 42 -21.14 -39.57 -1.41
CA ALA A 42 -21.89 -40.62 -2.08
C ALA A 42 -22.06 -40.19 -3.55
N PRO A 43 -21.94 -41.11 -4.54
CA PRO A 43 -22.33 -40.83 -5.91
C PRO A 43 -23.78 -40.32 -5.96
N HIS A 44 -24.16 -39.52 -6.96
CA HIS A 44 -25.55 -39.12 -7.21
C HIS A 44 -26.05 -39.79 -8.51
N THR A 45 -27.36 -40.03 -8.61
CA THR A 45 -28.02 -40.37 -9.87
C THR A 45 -28.86 -39.19 -10.35
N ASP A 46 -29.05 -39.06 -11.66
CA ASP A 46 -29.83 -37.99 -12.30
C ASP A 46 -31.30 -37.93 -11.84
N THR A 47 -31.80 -38.97 -11.16
CA THR A 47 -33.18 -39.09 -10.68
C THR A 47 -33.39 -38.54 -9.27
N ASP A 48 -32.33 -38.37 -8.48
CA ASP A 48 -32.42 -38.00 -7.07
C ASP A 48 -32.32 -36.49 -6.88
N ILE A 49 -33.39 -35.78 -7.27
CA ILE A 49 -33.43 -34.32 -7.19
C ILE A 49 -34.73 -33.80 -6.55
N GLU A 50 -34.63 -32.67 -5.86
CA GLU A 50 -35.81 -31.87 -5.48
C GLU A 50 -35.88 -30.59 -6.30
N ARG A 51 -36.94 -30.49 -7.11
CA ARG A 51 -37.19 -29.31 -7.94
C ARG A 51 -37.88 -28.20 -7.15
N PHE A 52 -37.44 -26.98 -7.34
CA PHE A 52 -37.96 -25.80 -6.66
C PHE A 52 -37.93 -24.55 -7.57
N GLY A 53 -38.56 -23.47 -7.12
CA GLY A 53 -38.80 -22.25 -7.90
C GLY A 53 -40.24 -21.75 -7.76
N GLY A 54 -40.44 -20.46 -7.97
CA GLY A 54 -41.70 -19.78 -7.70
C GLY A 54 -42.01 -19.86 -6.21
N LEU A 55 -43.23 -20.23 -5.84
CA LEU A 55 -43.61 -20.40 -4.42
C LEU A 55 -43.06 -21.69 -3.77
N LYS A 56 -42.38 -22.56 -4.52
CA LYS A 56 -41.85 -23.82 -3.99
C LYS A 56 -40.42 -23.61 -3.49
N THR A 57 -40.20 -23.90 -2.21
CA THR A 57 -38.88 -23.93 -1.57
C THR A 57 -38.46 -25.36 -1.28
N VAL A 58 -37.15 -25.59 -1.17
CA VAL A 58 -36.58 -26.85 -0.69
C VAL A 58 -35.60 -26.54 0.45
N GLY A 59 -35.52 -27.40 1.45
CA GLY A 59 -34.60 -27.19 2.55
C GLY A 59 -34.31 -28.46 3.33
N GLN A 60 -33.39 -28.34 4.27
CA GLN A 60 -32.91 -29.45 5.09
C GLN A 60 -32.67 -28.96 6.51
N SER A 61 -33.21 -29.67 7.50
CA SER A 61 -32.82 -29.49 8.89
C SER A 61 -31.60 -30.36 9.23
N PHE A 62 -30.81 -29.92 10.20
CA PHE A 62 -29.64 -30.65 10.68
C PHE A 62 -29.27 -30.18 12.10
N VAL A 63 -28.50 -30.98 12.82
CA VAL A 63 -27.89 -30.58 14.11
C VAL A 63 -26.42 -30.30 13.86
N SER A 64 -25.93 -29.14 14.32
CA SER A 64 -24.54 -28.76 14.07
C SER A 64 -23.59 -29.63 14.92
N PRO A 65 -22.61 -30.33 14.31
CA PRO A 65 -21.76 -31.29 15.03
C PRO A 65 -20.70 -30.62 15.93
N SER A 66 -20.37 -29.35 15.66
CA SER A 66 -19.33 -28.60 16.36
C SER A 66 -19.69 -27.11 16.49
N ASP A 67 -18.95 -26.40 17.34
CA ASP A 67 -19.11 -24.96 17.52
C ASP A 67 -18.47 -24.17 16.38
N GLY A 68 -19.08 -23.02 16.05
CA GLY A 68 -18.55 -22.15 14.99
C GLY A 68 -18.97 -22.57 13.60
N LEU A 69 -20.18 -23.10 13.43
CA LEU A 69 -20.78 -23.28 12.11
C LEU A 69 -20.68 -21.97 11.32
N ALA A 70 -19.98 -21.99 10.19
CA ALA A 70 -19.63 -20.80 9.41
C ALA A 70 -19.85 -20.97 7.91
N GLU A 71 -20.08 -22.20 7.45
CA GLU A 71 -20.23 -22.51 6.03
C GLU A 71 -21.21 -23.66 5.86
N ILE A 72 -22.04 -23.59 4.81
CA ILE A 72 -22.84 -24.70 4.29
C ILE A 72 -22.61 -24.76 2.79
N SER A 73 -22.16 -25.90 2.29
CA SER A 73 -22.03 -26.14 0.86
C SER A 73 -23.03 -27.19 0.42
N PHE A 74 -23.79 -26.93 -0.65
CA PHE A 74 -24.81 -27.84 -1.18
C PHE A 74 -24.68 -27.95 -2.69
N ARG A 75 -25.21 -29.01 -3.30
CA ARG A 75 -25.14 -29.23 -4.75
C ARG A 75 -26.49 -28.96 -5.43
N LEU A 76 -26.45 -28.14 -6.49
CA LEU A 76 -27.51 -28.00 -7.48
C LEU A 76 -27.26 -28.96 -8.65
N ARG A 77 -28.34 -29.38 -9.33
CA ARG A 77 -28.21 -30.21 -10.54
C ARG A 77 -27.49 -29.45 -11.65
N SER A 78 -26.48 -30.08 -12.22
CA SER A 78 -25.82 -29.66 -13.46
C SER A 78 -26.40 -30.43 -14.67
N PRO A 79 -26.56 -29.83 -15.86
CA PRO A 79 -26.23 -28.44 -16.21
C PRO A 79 -27.18 -27.43 -15.56
N LEU A 80 -26.62 -26.29 -15.15
CA LEU A 80 -27.39 -25.17 -14.60
C LEU A 80 -28.36 -24.60 -15.66
N PRO A 81 -29.52 -24.05 -15.24
CA PRO A 81 -30.48 -23.48 -16.17
C PRO A 81 -29.86 -22.34 -16.98
N VAL A 82 -30.13 -22.32 -18.29
CA VAL A 82 -29.62 -21.29 -19.22
C VAL A 82 -30.03 -19.89 -18.76
N ARG A 83 -31.29 -19.75 -18.33
CA ARG A 83 -31.84 -18.53 -17.73
C ARG A 83 -31.71 -18.61 -16.21
N TRP A 84 -30.82 -17.79 -15.65
CA TRP A 84 -30.61 -17.71 -14.20
C TRP A 84 -31.57 -16.71 -13.55
N PHE A 85 -32.03 -17.04 -12.36
CA PHE A 85 -32.83 -16.17 -11.50
C PHE A 85 -32.15 -16.08 -10.13
N PRO A 86 -32.32 -14.97 -9.38
CA PRO A 86 -31.78 -14.88 -8.03
C PRO A 86 -32.27 -16.05 -7.16
N LEU A 87 -31.31 -16.82 -6.64
CA LEU A 87 -31.53 -17.91 -5.70
C LEU A 87 -31.23 -17.39 -4.29
N PHE A 88 -32.07 -17.68 -3.31
CA PHE A 88 -31.92 -17.23 -1.94
C PHE A 88 -31.65 -18.44 -1.05
N PHE A 89 -30.54 -18.40 -0.32
CA PHE A 89 -30.25 -19.32 0.77
C PHE A 89 -30.67 -18.68 2.08
N HIS A 90 -31.35 -19.42 2.95
CA HIS A 90 -31.74 -18.99 4.28
C HIS A 90 -31.21 -19.99 5.29
N LEU A 91 -30.69 -19.54 6.43
CA LEU A 91 -30.29 -20.36 7.57
C LEU A 91 -31.11 -19.93 8.79
N ARG A 92 -31.67 -20.89 9.51
CA ARG A 92 -32.62 -20.69 10.61
C ARG A 92 -32.27 -21.58 11.82
N HIS A 93 -32.79 -21.25 13.00
CA HIS A 93 -32.66 -22.08 14.23
C HIS A 93 -33.49 -23.39 14.21
N GLY A 94 -33.92 -23.83 13.03
CA GLY A 94 -34.80 -24.97 12.84
C GLY A 94 -35.81 -24.69 11.73
N ARG A 95 -36.47 -25.74 11.22
CA ARG A 95 -37.33 -25.65 10.04
C ARG A 95 -38.55 -24.72 10.21
N PHE A 96 -39.07 -24.62 11.43
CA PHE A 96 -40.26 -23.82 11.75
C PHE A 96 -39.94 -22.40 12.21
N ALA A 97 -38.66 -22.04 12.33
CA ALA A 97 -38.31 -20.68 12.71
C ALA A 97 -38.68 -19.72 11.56
N THR A 98 -39.40 -18.66 11.90
CA THR A 98 -39.82 -17.62 10.94
C THR A 98 -38.73 -16.58 10.71
N ARG A 99 -37.75 -16.50 11.61
CA ARG A 99 -36.62 -15.57 11.53
C ARG A 99 -35.39 -16.25 10.97
N ASP A 100 -34.87 -15.68 9.89
CA ASP A 100 -33.57 -16.08 9.34
C ASP A 100 -32.43 -15.59 10.25
N LEU A 101 -31.51 -16.50 10.56
CA LEU A 101 -30.20 -16.16 11.09
C LEU A 101 -29.34 -15.52 10.03
N ARG A 102 -29.40 -16.06 8.81
CA ARG A 102 -28.68 -15.57 7.64
C ARG A 102 -29.57 -15.81 6.42
N THR A 103 -29.73 -14.83 5.57
CA THR A 103 -30.14 -15.03 4.17
C THR A 103 -28.86 -14.97 3.33
N VAL A 104 -28.76 -15.40 2.08
CA VAL A 104 -27.67 -15.12 1.10
C VAL A 104 -28.31 -15.15 -0.28
N VAL A 105 -28.03 -14.15 -1.12
CA VAL A 105 -28.48 -14.16 -2.52
C VAL A 105 -27.36 -14.77 -3.34
N LEU A 106 -27.68 -15.81 -4.09
CA LEU A 106 -26.79 -16.62 -4.90
C LEU A 106 -27.01 -16.27 -6.37
N LEU A 107 -25.96 -15.75 -6.98
CA LEU A 107 -25.85 -15.45 -8.40
C LEU A 107 -25.28 -16.67 -9.13
N ARG A 108 -25.41 -16.68 -10.46
CA ARG A 108 -24.86 -17.76 -11.30
C ARG A 108 -23.35 -17.95 -11.08
N THR A 109 -22.65 -16.86 -10.82
CA THR A 109 -21.20 -16.85 -10.55
C THR A 109 -20.82 -17.48 -9.21
N ASP A 110 -21.78 -17.68 -8.31
CA ASP A 110 -21.56 -18.29 -7.00
C ASP A 110 -21.73 -19.81 -7.03
N VAL A 111 -22.06 -20.36 -8.22
CA VAL A 111 -22.26 -21.79 -8.45
C VAL A 111 -21.12 -22.32 -9.30
N GLU A 112 -20.40 -23.30 -8.77
CA GLU A 112 -19.32 -23.98 -9.48
C GLU A 112 -19.87 -24.72 -10.71
N PRO A 113 -19.04 -24.98 -11.75
CA PRO A 113 -19.50 -25.63 -12.98
C PRO A 113 -20.17 -27.01 -12.76
N ASP A 114 -19.81 -27.70 -11.68
CA ASP A 114 -20.37 -28.99 -11.28
C ASP A 114 -21.64 -28.87 -10.41
N GLY A 115 -22.15 -27.64 -10.22
CA GLY A 115 -23.35 -27.32 -9.47
C GLY A 115 -23.14 -27.08 -7.98
N VAL A 116 -21.90 -27.15 -7.46
CA VAL A 116 -21.64 -26.90 -6.03
C VAL A 116 -21.81 -25.42 -5.71
N VAL A 117 -22.53 -25.14 -4.63
CA VAL A 117 -22.73 -23.80 -4.07
C VAL A 117 -22.19 -23.79 -2.65
N THR A 118 -21.27 -22.88 -2.35
CA THR A 118 -20.71 -22.72 -1.01
C THR A 118 -21.17 -21.42 -0.38
N THR A 119 -21.96 -21.52 0.69
CA THR A 119 -22.49 -20.36 1.40
C THR A 119 -21.74 -20.13 2.71
N ARG A 120 -20.97 -19.04 2.79
CA ARG A 120 -20.21 -18.62 3.99
C ARG A 120 -20.95 -17.55 4.78
N PHE A 121 -20.85 -17.61 6.10
CA PHE A 121 -21.46 -16.65 7.01
C PHE A 121 -20.64 -16.48 8.30
N ALA A 122 -20.91 -15.39 9.02
CA ALA A 122 -20.29 -15.14 10.31
C ALA A 122 -20.53 -16.34 11.27
N PRO A 123 -19.47 -16.93 11.86
CA PRO A 123 -19.56 -18.16 12.64
C PRO A 123 -20.59 -18.07 13.77
N LEU A 124 -21.44 -19.09 13.87
CA LEU A 124 -22.39 -19.21 14.97
C LEU A 124 -21.67 -19.72 16.22
N THR A 125 -21.52 -18.87 17.23
CA THR A 125 -20.95 -19.25 18.52
C THR A 125 -21.89 -20.18 19.27
N LYS A 126 -21.34 -21.23 19.89
CA LYS A 126 -22.13 -22.24 20.61
C LYS A 126 -23.15 -22.93 19.69
N SER A 127 -22.74 -23.32 18.49
CA SER A 127 -23.60 -24.00 17.52
C SER A 127 -23.72 -25.49 17.77
N ARG A 128 -22.76 -26.11 18.45
CA ARG A 128 -22.72 -27.54 18.71
C ARG A 128 -24.02 -28.02 19.36
N GLY A 129 -24.58 -29.09 18.81
CA GLY A 129 -25.80 -29.73 19.32
C GLY A 129 -27.08 -28.93 19.11
N LYS A 130 -27.04 -27.76 18.45
CA LYS A 130 -28.25 -26.98 18.15
C LYS A 130 -28.84 -27.37 16.81
N PRO A 131 -30.19 -27.41 16.71
CA PRO A 131 -30.86 -27.62 15.44
C PRO A 131 -30.77 -26.36 14.60
N TYR A 132 -30.56 -26.56 13.31
CA TYR A 132 -30.64 -25.55 12.28
C TYR A 132 -31.43 -26.10 11.10
N ALA A 133 -31.87 -25.20 10.23
CA ALA A 133 -32.35 -25.58 8.92
C ALA A 133 -31.87 -24.57 7.90
N PHE A 134 -31.47 -25.03 6.72
CA PHE A 134 -31.31 -24.15 5.58
C PHE A 134 -32.46 -24.33 4.58
N VAL A 135 -32.83 -23.25 3.90
CA VAL A 135 -33.90 -23.19 2.90
C VAL A 135 -33.36 -22.52 1.65
N LEU A 136 -33.64 -23.11 0.50
CA LEU A 136 -33.40 -22.57 -0.82
C LEU A 136 -34.73 -22.09 -1.41
N ASP A 137 -34.76 -20.83 -1.80
CA ASP A 137 -35.93 -20.15 -2.36
C ASP A 137 -35.54 -19.43 -3.66
N ALA A 138 -36.42 -19.41 -4.64
CA ALA A 138 -36.22 -18.72 -5.91
C ALA A 138 -37.57 -18.15 -6.38
N PRO A 139 -38.10 -17.13 -5.69
CA PRO A 139 -39.48 -16.68 -5.85
C PRO A 139 -39.76 -16.09 -7.24
N TYR A 140 -38.71 -15.59 -7.89
CA TYR A 140 -38.78 -15.00 -9.22
C TYR A 140 -38.56 -15.99 -10.37
N ALA A 141 -38.18 -17.23 -10.05
CA ALA A 141 -38.00 -18.28 -11.05
C ALA A 141 -39.34 -18.97 -11.33
N PRO A 142 -39.59 -19.45 -12.56
CA PRO A 142 -40.67 -20.40 -12.81
C PRO A 142 -40.58 -21.63 -11.89
N SER A 143 -41.72 -22.23 -11.55
CA SER A 143 -41.75 -23.44 -10.71
C SER A 143 -40.92 -24.57 -11.33
N GLY A 144 -39.93 -25.06 -10.58
CA GLY A 144 -39.09 -26.19 -10.98
C GLY A 144 -37.90 -25.82 -11.88
N THR A 145 -37.56 -24.53 -11.99
CA THR A 145 -36.35 -24.06 -12.68
C THR A 145 -35.06 -24.59 -12.06
N PHE A 146 -35.01 -24.67 -10.74
CA PHE A 146 -33.85 -25.20 -10.03
C PHE A 146 -34.12 -26.60 -9.50
N ALA A 147 -33.05 -27.36 -9.32
CA ALA A 147 -33.07 -28.69 -8.73
C ALA A 147 -31.89 -28.82 -7.76
N ALA A 148 -32.16 -29.19 -6.50
CA ALA A 148 -31.15 -29.53 -5.53
C ALA A 148 -30.91 -31.04 -5.55
N SER A 149 -29.66 -31.48 -5.53
CA SER A 149 -29.30 -32.90 -5.51
C SER A 149 -29.64 -33.52 -4.15
N ARG A 150 -30.20 -34.72 -4.15
CA ARG A 150 -30.42 -35.55 -2.96
C ARG A 150 -29.31 -36.58 -2.84
N GLN A 151 -29.11 -37.06 -1.63
CA GLN A 151 -28.20 -38.15 -1.35
C GLN A 151 -28.84 -39.52 -1.58
N ILE A 152 -28.09 -40.47 -2.17
CA ILE A 152 -28.58 -41.82 -2.51
C ILE A 152 -28.73 -42.71 -1.26
N ASP A 153 -27.74 -42.72 -0.37
CA ASP A 153 -27.57 -43.79 0.65
C ASP A 153 -28.37 -43.57 1.95
N GLY A 154 -29.61 -43.08 1.85
CA GLY A 154 -30.44 -42.80 3.03
C GLY A 154 -30.06 -41.52 3.77
N SER A 155 -30.51 -41.39 5.02
CA SER A 155 -30.30 -40.17 5.81
C SER A 155 -28.95 -40.22 6.53
N LEU A 156 -28.00 -39.38 6.12
CA LEU A 156 -26.74 -39.15 6.86
C LEU A 156 -26.97 -38.33 8.12
N TYR A 157 -27.92 -37.42 8.07
CA TYR A 157 -28.24 -36.54 9.17
C TYR A 157 -29.42 -37.15 9.92
N GLY A 158 -29.15 -38.07 10.85
CA GLY A 158 -30.20 -38.80 11.58
C GLY A 158 -31.22 -37.90 12.32
N ASP A 159 -30.81 -36.68 12.68
CA ASP A 159 -31.68 -35.64 13.28
C ASP A 159 -32.18 -34.61 12.26
N GLY A 160 -31.83 -34.79 11.00
CA GLY A 160 -32.16 -33.95 9.88
C GLY A 160 -33.43 -34.41 9.17
N THR A 161 -34.12 -33.46 8.56
CA THR A 161 -35.29 -33.74 7.72
C THR A 161 -35.22 -32.89 6.47
N LEU A 162 -35.28 -33.53 5.30
CA LEU A 162 -35.56 -32.87 4.04
C LEU A 162 -37.01 -32.38 4.03
N PHE A 163 -37.24 -31.18 3.51
CA PHE A 163 -38.58 -30.64 3.34
C PHE A 163 -38.73 -29.83 2.06
N ARG A 164 -39.95 -29.81 1.54
CA ARG A 164 -40.37 -29.02 0.39
C ARG A 164 -41.58 -28.18 0.78
N GLY A 165 -41.39 -26.87 0.89
CA GLY A 165 -42.32 -26.01 1.60
C GLY A 165 -42.49 -26.49 3.04
N THR A 166 -43.73 -26.80 3.44
CA THR A 166 -44.05 -27.35 4.77
C THR A 166 -44.04 -28.88 4.83
N ALA A 167 -43.96 -29.57 3.68
CA ALA A 167 -44.06 -31.02 3.62
C ALA A 167 -42.69 -31.69 3.85
N VAL A 168 -42.63 -32.64 4.77
CA VAL A 168 -41.44 -33.47 5.02
C VAL A 168 -41.28 -34.52 3.92
N ARG A 169 -40.04 -34.77 3.50
CA ARG A 169 -39.67 -35.81 2.52
C ARG A 169 -38.62 -36.73 3.13
N GLN A 170 -38.56 -37.95 2.64
CA GLN A 170 -37.55 -38.93 3.04
C GLN A 170 -36.19 -38.61 2.39
N GLY A 171 -35.09 -38.94 3.06
CA GLY A 171 -33.72 -38.71 2.58
C GLY A 171 -33.18 -37.32 2.91
N ASP A 172 -31.98 -37.00 2.45
CA ASP A 172 -31.28 -35.74 2.70
C ASP A 172 -30.87 -35.04 1.40
N LEU A 173 -30.72 -33.72 1.44
CA LEU A 173 -29.99 -33.00 0.39
C LEU A 173 -28.49 -33.34 0.43
N GLU A 174 -27.81 -33.24 -0.71
CA GLU A 174 -26.35 -33.31 -0.75
C GLU A 174 -25.77 -31.97 -0.24
N PHE A 175 -25.34 -31.95 1.03
CA PHE A 175 -24.67 -30.80 1.62
C PHE A 175 -23.57 -31.19 2.63
N SER A 176 -22.68 -30.25 2.89
CA SER A 176 -21.61 -30.31 3.88
C SER A 176 -21.57 -29.06 4.75
N LEU A 177 -20.99 -29.18 5.93
CA LEU A 177 -20.89 -28.11 6.93
C LEU A 177 -19.42 -27.73 7.12
N GLY A 178 -19.11 -26.44 7.12
CA GLY A 178 -17.79 -25.93 7.50
C GLY A 178 -17.85 -25.22 8.86
N THR A 179 -16.88 -25.53 9.73
CA THR A 179 -16.79 -24.93 11.07
C THR A 179 -15.42 -24.27 11.29
N GLN A 180 -15.41 -23.16 12.03
CA GLN A 180 -14.17 -22.45 12.37
C GLN A 180 -13.66 -22.92 13.74
N SER A 181 -12.50 -23.58 13.78
CA SER A 181 -11.98 -24.26 14.98
C SER A 181 -11.79 -23.31 16.19
N ALA A 182 -11.99 -23.85 17.39
CA ALA A 182 -11.88 -23.12 18.66
C ALA A 182 -10.44 -22.68 18.99
N LEU A 183 -9.41 -23.38 18.52
CA LEU A 183 -8.00 -23.09 18.85
C LEU A 183 -7.54 -21.72 18.32
N GLY A 184 -7.93 -21.41 17.06
CA GLY A 184 -7.72 -20.08 16.48
C GLY A 184 -8.46 -18.99 17.27
N ARG A 185 -9.65 -19.31 17.79
CA ARG A 185 -10.42 -18.42 18.68
C ARG A 185 -9.80 -18.25 20.06
N VAL A 186 -9.21 -19.26 20.68
CA VAL A 186 -8.58 -19.16 22.02
C VAL A 186 -7.32 -18.30 21.96
N LEU A 187 -6.45 -18.51 20.96
CA LEU A 187 -5.28 -17.66 20.77
C LEU A 187 -5.69 -16.21 20.46
N TRP A 188 -6.73 -16.04 19.64
CA TRP A 188 -7.25 -14.73 19.25
C TRP A 188 -7.99 -14.00 20.38
N THR A 189 -8.79 -14.69 21.19
CA THR A 189 -9.50 -14.10 22.33
C THR A 189 -8.53 -13.69 23.44
N ARG A 190 -7.42 -14.42 23.65
CA ARG A 190 -6.34 -13.95 24.53
C ARG A 190 -5.64 -12.70 24.01
N PHE A 191 -5.40 -12.62 22.70
CA PHE A 191 -4.86 -11.42 22.07
C PHE A 191 -5.82 -10.22 22.15
N LEU A 192 -7.11 -10.44 21.87
CA LEU A 192 -8.14 -9.41 21.98
C LEU A 192 -8.41 -8.98 23.42
N ALA A 193 -8.37 -9.88 24.40
CA ALA A 193 -8.47 -9.55 25.82
C ALA A 193 -7.30 -8.66 26.24
N TRP A 194 -6.07 -9.00 25.82
CA TRP A 194 -4.90 -8.14 26.01
C TRP A 194 -5.08 -6.76 25.34
N ALA A 195 -5.58 -6.69 24.10
CA ALA A 195 -5.84 -5.43 23.40
C ALA A 195 -7.02 -4.62 23.99
N ALA A 196 -8.02 -5.28 24.57
CA ALA A 196 -9.17 -4.65 25.22
C ALA A 196 -8.82 -4.10 26.60
N GLU A 197 -7.94 -4.76 27.35
CA GLU A 197 -7.37 -4.22 28.60
C GLU A 197 -6.58 -2.93 28.32
N VAL A 198 -5.87 -2.86 27.19
CA VAL A 198 -5.19 -1.64 26.71
C VAL A 198 -6.19 -0.53 26.34
N ARG A 199 -7.40 -0.87 25.88
CA ARG A 199 -8.50 0.09 25.57
C ARG A 199 -9.18 0.66 26.84
N ARG A 200 -9.09 -0.01 28.00
CA ARG A 200 -9.72 0.43 29.27
C ARG A 200 -8.92 1.49 30.04
N VAL A 201 -8.07 2.24 29.36
CA VAL A 201 -7.42 3.45 29.90
C VAL A 201 -7.96 4.71 29.19
N PRO A 202 -9.28 5.01 29.17
CA PRO A 202 -9.81 6.04 28.26
C PRO A 202 -9.70 7.44 28.86
N GLY A 203 -9.67 7.58 30.19
CA GLY A 203 -9.61 8.88 30.86
C GLY A 203 -8.24 9.56 30.78
N LEU A 204 -7.15 8.78 30.87
CA LEU A 204 -5.78 9.32 30.79
C LEU A 204 -5.36 9.56 29.33
N MET A 205 -5.80 8.72 28.39
CA MET A 205 -5.47 8.86 26.96
C MET A 205 -6.12 10.09 26.32
N VAL A 206 -7.37 10.44 26.65
CA VAL A 206 -8.04 11.63 26.08
C VAL A 206 -7.53 12.94 26.69
N ALA A 207 -7.27 12.96 28.02
CA ALA A 207 -6.65 14.10 28.70
C ALA A 207 -5.17 14.30 28.29
N LEU A 208 -4.43 13.21 28.06
CA LEU A 208 -3.15 13.26 27.37
C LEU A 208 -3.34 13.68 25.92
N LEU A 209 -4.24 13.14 25.10
CA LEU A 209 -4.33 13.50 23.67
C LEU A 209 -4.51 15.02 23.41
N LEU A 210 -5.30 15.73 24.22
CA LEU A 210 -5.50 17.18 24.03
C LEU A 210 -4.37 18.04 24.63
N GLY A 211 -3.87 17.74 25.83
CA GLY A 211 -2.73 18.47 26.44
C GLY A 211 -1.34 18.01 25.96
N SER A 212 -1.25 16.78 25.45
CA SER A 212 -0.04 16.14 24.94
C SER A 212 0.13 16.29 23.43
N THR A 213 -0.83 16.66 22.59
CA THR A 213 -0.46 16.85 21.17
C THR A 213 0.54 18.00 21.03
N VAL A 214 0.38 19.09 21.79
CA VAL A 214 1.32 20.22 21.83
C VAL A 214 2.58 19.86 22.63
N THR A 215 2.43 19.23 23.80
CA THR A 215 3.57 18.82 24.65
C THR A 215 4.37 17.68 24.02
N LEU A 216 3.76 16.75 23.30
CA LEU A 216 4.39 15.68 22.52
C LEU A 216 5.03 16.25 21.27
N LEU A 217 4.43 17.23 20.57
CA LEU A 217 5.13 17.89 19.45
C LEU A 217 6.36 18.67 19.94
N LEU A 218 6.29 19.37 21.08
CA LEU A 218 7.43 20.06 21.70
C LEU A 218 8.45 19.08 22.31
N THR A 219 8.01 18.00 22.94
CA THR A 219 8.88 16.94 23.48
C THR A 219 9.50 16.14 22.34
N MET A 220 8.75 15.83 21.28
CA MET A 220 9.29 15.27 20.04
C MET A 220 10.26 16.27 19.43
N ALA A 221 10.01 17.58 19.39
CA ALA A 221 10.97 18.57 18.90
C ALA A 221 12.29 18.54 19.68
N THR A 222 12.20 18.49 20.99
CA THR A 222 13.35 18.54 21.91
C THR A 222 14.09 17.21 21.91
N VAL A 223 13.37 16.09 21.79
CA VAL A 223 13.91 14.73 21.68
C VAL A 223 14.41 14.44 20.26
N PHE A 224 13.85 14.99 19.19
CA PHE A 224 14.34 14.87 17.81
C PHE A 224 15.55 15.74 17.59
N GLY A 225 15.46 17.02 17.99
CA GLY A 225 16.58 17.92 18.00
C GLY A 225 17.71 17.31 18.82
N GLY A 226 17.39 16.77 20.01
CA GLY A 226 18.31 16.03 20.86
C GLY A 226 18.89 14.79 20.21
N ILE A 227 18.08 13.89 19.64
CA ILE A 227 18.49 12.60 19.05
C ILE A 227 19.25 12.80 17.75
N VAL A 228 18.83 13.70 16.85
CA VAL A 228 19.55 13.95 15.59
C VAL A 228 20.85 14.71 15.85
N THR A 229 20.85 15.67 16.79
CA THR A 229 22.07 16.35 17.22
C THR A 229 23.01 15.40 17.96
N LEU A 230 22.48 14.53 18.83
CA LEU A 230 23.25 13.46 19.48
C LEU A 230 23.75 12.45 18.45
N LEU A 231 22.95 11.98 17.49
CA LEU A 231 23.36 11.03 16.46
C LEU A 231 24.40 11.64 15.51
N ALA A 232 24.31 12.92 15.18
CA ALA A 232 25.29 13.60 14.35
C ALA A 232 26.60 13.88 15.11
N LEU A 233 26.53 14.23 16.40
CA LEU A 233 27.69 14.43 17.26
C LEU A 233 28.31 13.09 17.70
N TRP A 234 27.51 12.05 17.89
CA TRP A 234 27.91 10.72 18.37
C TRP A 234 28.28 9.76 17.26
N ALA A 235 27.72 9.81 16.05
CA ALA A 235 28.00 8.80 15.01
C ALA A 235 29.50 8.63 14.71
N PRO A 236 30.32 9.69 14.64
CA PRO A 236 31.78 9.54 14.48
C PRO A 236 32.46 8.89 15.70
N TRP A 237 31.99 9.19 16.92
CA TRP A 237 32.54 8.65 18.17
C TRP A 237 32.11 7.19 18.41
N TRP A 238 30.84 6.89 18.15
CA TRP A 238 30.26 5.55 18.21
C TRP A 238 30.85 4.63 17.16
N THR A 239 31.03 5.06 15.91
CA THR A 239 31.62 4.21 14.87
C THR A 239 33.07 3.84 15.19
N GLN A 240 33.86 4.77 15.75
CA GLN A 240 35.21 4.48 16.25
C GLN A 240 35.21 3.53 17.46
N ARG A 241 34.27 3.68 18.41
CA ARG A 241 34.19 2.86 19.63
C ARG A 241 33.55 1.48 19.41
N LEU A 242 32.50 1.39 18.59
CA LEU A 242 31.86 0.17 18.11
C LEU A 242 32.83 -0.72 17.34
N HIS A 243 33.73 -0.11 16.55
CA HIS A 243 34.75 -0.86 15.82
C HIS A 243 35.67 -1.66 16.74
N ARG A 244 35.85 -1.21 17.99
CA ARG A 244 36.79 -1.81 18.93
C ARG A 244 36.18 -2.74 19.96
N THR A 245 34.88 -2.64 20.28
CA THR A 245 34.38 -3.31 21.50
C THR A 245 33.16 -4.21 21.36
N ARG A 246 32.11 -3.92 20.56
CA ARG A 246 30.84 -4.69 20.66
C ARG A 246 29.99 -4.68 19.38
N ALA A 247 30.17 -5.69 18.51
CA ALA A 247 29.38 -5.86 17.27
C ALA A 247 27.86 -6.00 17.49
N TRP A 248 27.42 -6.41 18.68
CA TRP A 248 26.00 -6.60 19.03
C TRP A 248 25.22 -5.29 19.18
N LEU A 249 25.89 -4.16 19.41
CA LEU A 249 25.24 -2.86 19.58
C LEU A 249 24.62 -2.31 18.28
N LEU A 250 25.12 -2.74 17.11
CA LEU A 250 24.60 -2.27 15.83
C LEU A 250 23.19 -2.80 15.52
N PRO A 251 22.89 -4.11 15.66
CA PRO A 251 21.52 -4.60 15.61
C PRO A 251 20.57 -3.88 16.58
N VAL A 252 21.03 -3.57 17.80
CA VAL A 252 20.26 -2.80 18.79
C VAL A 252 19.96 -1.39 18.29
N ALA A 253 20.95 -0.70 17.70
CA ALA A 253 20.76 0.63 17.14
C ALA A 253 19.75 0.63 15.97
N LEU A 254 19.87 -0.33 15.04
CA LEU A 254 18.93 -0.45 13.92
C LEU A 254 17.52 -0.83 14.38
N GLY A 255 17.41 -1.73 15.36
CA GLY A 255 16.14 -2.08 16.00
C GLY A 255 15.50 -0.88 16.70
N THR A 256 16.30 -0.06 17.39
CA THR A 256 15.84 1.18 18.02
C THR A 256 15.33 2.17 16.98
N LEU A 257 16.06 2.38 15.87
CA LEU A 257 15.60 3.23 14.76
C LEU A 257 14.28 2.72 14.16
N ALA A 258 14.11 1.40 14.01
CA ALA A 258 12.87 0.82 13.52
C ALA A 258 11.69 1.04 14.48
N VAL A 259 11.89 0.86 15.79
CA VAL A 259 10.86 1.13 16.81
C VAL A 259 10.49 2.60 16.83
N LEU A 260 11.49 3.51 16.82
CA LEU A 260 11.24 4.95 16.77
C LEU A 260 10.52 5.35 15.49
N HIS A 261 10.86 4.77 14.34
CA HIS A 261 10.15 5.00 13.08
C HIS A 261 8.66 4.67 13.21
N ILE A 262 8.34 3.46 13.71
CA ILE A 262 6.94 3.06 13.92
C ILE A 262 6.23 3.99 14.92
N ALA A 263 6.92 4.39 15.99
CA ALA A 263 6.36 5.32 16.97
C ALA A 263 6.02 6.69 16.36
N LEU A 264 6.84 7.18 15.43
CA LEU A 264 6.60 8.44 14.73
C LEU A 264 5.43 8.38 13.74
N HIS A 265 5.12 7.19 13.23
CA HIS A 265 3.92 6.96 12.43
C HIS A 265 2.66 7.00 13.27
N LEU A 266 2.70 6.70 14.58
CA LEU A 266 1.48 6.55 15.37
C LEU A 266 0.58 7.80 15.39
N PRO A 267 1.11 9.03 15.64
CA PRO A 267 0.29 10.24 15.55
C PRO A 267 -0.31 10.44 14.16
N PHE A 268 0.47 10.10 13.12
CA PHE A 268 0.03 10.19 11.73
C PHE A 268 -1.08 9.17 11.46
N ALA A 269 -0.88 7.91 11.85
CA ALA A 269 -1.82 6.82 11.64
C ALA A 269 -3.18 7.08 12.30
N LEU A 270 -3.20 7.76 13.44
CA LEU A 270 -4.41 8.10 14.18
C LEU A 270 -5.15 9.31 13.59
N SER A 271 -4.43 10.34 13.14
CA SER A 271 -5.07 11.62 12.76
C SER A 271 -5.09 11.90 11.26
N TYR A 272 -4.30 11.18 10.45
CA TYR A 272 -4.23 11.44 9.02
C TYR A 272 -5.59 11.27 8.37
N PRO A 273 -6.03 12.23 7.54
CA PRO A 273 -7.17 12.02 6.66
C PRO A 273 -7.06 10.70 5.91
N ILE A 274 -8.17 10.05 5.62
CA ILE A 274 -8.20 8.79 4.88
C ILE A 274 -8.17 9.15 3.41
N SER A 275 -7.18 8.63 2.69
CA SER A 275 -7.10 8.82 1.24
C SER A 275 -8.10 7.90 0.52
N ASN A 276 -8.55 8.28 -0.67
CA ASN A 276 -9.39 7.40 -1.50
C ASN A 276 -8.68 6.06 -1.80
N ASP A 277 -7.38 6.08 -2.12
CA ASP A 277 -6.59 4.88 -2.41
C ASP A 277 -6.59 3.90 -1.22
N GLU A 278 -6.46 4.42 0.01
CA GLU A 278 -6.55 3.64 1.25
C GLU A 278 -7.93 3.01 1.43
N GLY A 279 -9.00 3.77 1.17
CA GLY A 279 -10.38 3.25 1.17
C GLY A 279 -10.59 2.14 0.12
N ALA A 280 -10.01 2.29 -1.07
CA ALA A 280 -10.10 1.30 -2.14
C ALA A 280 -9.41 -0.03 -1.75
N TYR A 281 -8.18 0.01 -1.24
CA TYR A 281 -7.48 -1.21 -0.82
C TYR A 281 -8.18 -1.91 0.35
N LEU A 282 -8.71 -1.15 1.31
CA LEU A 282 -9.49 -1.73 2.41
C LEU A 282 -10.79 -2.38 1.91
N MET A 283 -11.46 -1.76 0.93
CA MET A 283 -12.65 -2.32 0.31
C MET A 283 -12.33 -3.59 -0.51
N ASP A 284 -11.23 -3.62 -1.27
CA ASP A 284 -10.79 -4.81 -1.99
C ASP A 284 -10.53 -5.98 -1.04
N ILE A 285 -10.02 -5.72 0.15
CA ILE A 285 -9.85 -6.77 1.16
C ILE A 285 -11.19 -7.19 1.75
N GLN A 286 -12.10 -6.25 1.99
CA GLN A 286 -13.45 -6.59 2.42
C GLN A 286 -14.14 -7.48 1.37
N ASN A 287 -13.92 -7.23 0.08
CA ASN A 287 -14.36 -8.09 -1.01
C ASN A 287 -13.76 -9.49 -0.92
N LEU A 288 -12.46 -9.61 -0.64
CA LEU A 288 -11.85 -10.93 -0.40
C LEU A 288 -12.48 -11.67 0.79
N ARG A 289 -12.87 -10.98 1.87
CA ARG A 289 -13.54 -11.61 3.03
C ARG A 289 -14.87 -12.25 2.68
N VAL A 290 -15.60 -11.66 1.74
CA VAL A 290 -16.92 -12.14 1.30
C VAL A 290 -16.81 -13.10 0.12
N GLY A 291 -15.60 -13.52 -0.26
CA GLY A 291 -15.35 -14.45 -1.36
C GLY A 291 -15.27 -13.80 -2.75
N ALA A 292 -15.47 -12.48 -2.85
CA ALA A 292 -15.28 -11.77 -4.10
C ALA A 292 -13.79 -11.57 -4.38
N TRP A 293 -13.32 -11.98 -5.55
CA TRP A 293 -11.93 -11.81 -5.95
C TRP A 293 -11.70 -10.44 -6.62
N PRO A 294 -11.00 -9.47 -6.00
CA PRO A 294 -10.90 -8.11 -6.54
C PRO A 294 -10.24 -8.02 -7.93
N PHE A 295 -9.31 -8.93 -8.27
CA PHE A 295 -8.70 -8.95 -9.60
C PHE A 295 -9.68 -9.39 -10.70
N LEU A 296 -10.64 -10.26 -10.34
CA LEU A 296 -11.67 -10.72 -11.25
C LEU A 296 -12.84 -9.73 -11.34
N HIS A 297 -13.19 -9.06 -10.24
CA HIS A 297 -14.43 -8.28 -10.13
C HIS A 297 -14.23 -6.75 -10.17
N THR A 298 -13.15 -6.21 -9.59
CA THR A 298 -12.96 -4.76 -9.37
C THR A 298 -11.68 -4.18 -9.99
N LEU A 299 -10.89 -4.99 -10.70
CA LEU A 299 -9.58 -4.62 -11.28
C LEU A 299 -8.61 -4.03 -10.25
N ALA A 300 -8.58 -4.63 -9.06
CA ALA A 300 -7.70 -4.19 -8.00
C ALA A 300 -6.22 -4.18 -8.41
N LYS A 301 -5.48 -3.17 -7.93
CA LYS A 301 -4.04 -2.99 -8.24
C LYS A 301 -3.15 -3.71 -7.24
N GLY A 302 -1.94 -4.03 -7.69
CA GLY A 302 -0.89 -4.57 -6.82
C GLY A 302 -1.27 -5.94 -6.24
N PRO A 303 -1.43 -6.98 -7.08
CA PRO A 303 -1.86 -8.30 -6.62
C PRO A 303 -1.01 -8.85 -5.48
N LEU A 304 0.30 -8.63 -5.52
CA LEU A 304 1.19 -9.06 -4.45
C LEU A 304 0.92 -8.32 -3.15
N PHE A 305 0.64 -7.01 -3.21
CA PHE A 305 0.31 -6.21 -2.03
C PHE A 305 -0.95 -6.75 -1.35
N LEU A 306 -2.05 -6.87 -2.09
CA LEU A 306 -3.32 -7.32 -1.52
C LEU A 306 -3.22 -8.74 -0.95
N THR A 307 -2.47 -9.63 -1.61
CA THR A 307 -2.26 -11.00 -1.11
C THR A 307 -1.49 -11.02 0.21
N LEU A 308 -0.45 -10.19 0.35
CA LEU A 308 0.34 -10.09 1.57
C LEU A 308 -0.36 -9.30 2.67
N PHE A 309 -1.24 -8.37 2.30
CA PHE A 309 -1.91 -7.46 3.22
C PHE A 309 -3.25 -8.01 3.74
N ALA A 310 -3.97 -8.80 2.93
CA ALA A 310 -5.23 -9.42 3.31
C ALA A 310 -5.21 -10.13 4.68
N PRO A 311 -4.17 -10.90 5.06
CA PRO A 311 -4.13 -11.57 6.36
C PRO A 311 -4.13 -10.61 7.55
N VAL A 312 -3.44 -9.47 7.44
CA VAL A 312 -3.46 -8.42 8.47
C VAL A 312 -4.85 -7.88 8.57
N ALA A 313 -5.40 -7.39 7.46
CA ALA A 313 -6.72 -6.79 7.45
C ALA A 313 -7.77 -7.79 7.93
N PHE A 314 -7.81 -9.04 7.47
CA PHE A 314 -8.70 -10.08 7.96
C PHE A 314 -8.63 -10.29 9.48
N SER A 315 -7.50 -10.00 10.12
CA SER A 315 -7.34 -10.22 11.56
C SER A 315 -8.15 -9.22 12.37
N PHE A 316 -8.42 -8.02 11.86
CA PHE A 316 -9.05 -6.96 12.64
C PHE A 316 -10.43 -6.60 12.09
N PRO A 317 -11.49 -6.53 12.91
CA PRO A 317 -12.81 -6.06 12.47
C PRO A 317 -12.73 -4.67 11.81
N GLU A 318 -12.09 -3.73 12.50
CA GLU A 318 -11.70 -2.41 11.99
C GLU A 318 -10.26 -2.47 11.45
N ALA A 319 -10.09 -2.61 10.14
CA ALA A 319 -8.76 -2.82 9.57
C ALA A 319 -7.94 -1.53 9.38
N LEU A 320 -8.51 -0.32 9.47
CA LEU A 320 -7.82 0.94 9.11
C LEU A 320 -6.52 1.17 9.91
N LEU A 321 -6.59 1.24 11.25
CA LEU A 321 -5.40 1.48 12.06
C LEU A 321 -4.37 0.33 11.94
N PRO A 322 -4.76 -0.96 12.05
CA PRO A 322 -3.86 -2.08 11.79
C PRO A 322 -3.22 -2.04 10.40
N ALA A 323 -3.94 -1.58 9.39
CA ALA A 323 -3.44 -1.41 8.04
C ALA A 323 -2.32 -0.37 7.97
N ARG A 324 -2.56 0.82 8.54
CA ARG A 324 -1.55 1.88 8.63
C ARG A 324 -0.32 1.43 9.42
N LEU A 325 -0.51 0.68 10.51
CA LEU A 325 0.59 0.11 11.28
C LEU A 325 1.39 -0.94 10.49
N PHE A 326 0.73 -1.77 9.68
CA PHE A 326 1.43 -2.70 8.79
C PHE A 326 2.32 -1.97 7.77
N ILE A 327 1.83 -0.85 7.23
CA ILE A 327 2.62 0.01 6.34
C ILE A 327 3.79 0.65 7.08
N ALA A 328 3.58 1.16 8.30
CA ALA A 328 4.64 1.69 9.15
C ALA A 328 5.73 0.63 9.43
N VAL A 329 5.34 -0.60 9.75
CA VAL A 329 6.25 -1.72 9.95
C VAL A 329 7.00 -2.04 8.66
N THR A 330 6.30 -2.11 7.52
CA THR A 330 6.91 -2.34 6.21
C THR A 330 7.94 -1.26 5.89
N SER A 331 7.65 0.00 6.22
CA SER A 331 8.59 1.11 6.07
C SER A 331 9.79 1.01 7.03
N ALA A 332 9.57 0.58 8.28
CA ALA A 332 10.64 0.35 9.23
C ALA A 332 11.61 -0.76 8.76
N LEU A 333 11.11 -1.78 8.08
CA LEU A 333 11.93 -2.84 7.49
C LEU A 333 12.89 -2.32 6.41
N ILE A 334 12.66 -1.14 5.81
CA ILE A 334 13.52 -0.51 4.80
C ILE A 334 14.81 0.06 5.43
N ILE A 335 14.81 0.35 6.73
CA ILE A 335 15.97 0.89 7.46
C ILE A 335 17.19 -0.04 7.32
N VAL A 336 16.98 -1.35 7.43
CA VAL A 336 18.05 -2.35 7.33
C VAL A 336 18.67 -2.41 5.92
N PRO A 337 17.92 -2.65 4.82
CA PRO A 337 18.51 -2.65 3.49
C PRO A 337 19.13 -1.31 3.12
N LEU A 338 18.60 -0.16 3.57
CA LEU A 338 19.24 1.14 3.38
C LEU A 338 20.56 1.28 4.13
N TYR A 339 20.62 0.83 5.39
CA TYR A 339 21.88 0.74 6.14
C TYR A 339 22.93 -0.04 5.35
N LEU A 340 22.52 -1.21 4.85
CA LEU A 340 23.40 -2.12 4.12
C LEU A 340 23.85 -1.57 2.77
N LEU A 341 22.95 -0.88 2.05
CA LEU A 341 23.31 -0.17 0.83
C LEU A 341 24.30 0.95 1.12
N GLY A 342 24.09 1.77 2.15
CA GLY A 342 25.05 2.81 2.54
C GLY A 342 26.43 2.25 2.90
N VAL A 343 26.47 1.14 3.66
CA VAL A 343 27.72 0.41 3.97
C VAL A 343 28.40 -0.08 2.71
N ARG A 344 27.64 -0.61 1.76
CA ARG A 344 28.20 -1.18 0.54
C ARG A 344 28.79 -0.14 -0.40
N HIS A 345 28.22 1.06 -0.44
CA HIS A 345 28.63 2.12 -1.34
C HIS A 345 29.70 3.03 -0.76
N SER A 346 29.75 3.14 0.58
CA SER A 346 30.75 3.92 1.29
C SER A 346 31.23 3.17 2.52
N ASP A 347 30.57 3.34 3.66
CA ASP A 347 30.98 2.75 4.95
C ASP A 347 29.81 2.68 5.93
N ARG A 348 30.07 2.14 7.13
CA ARG A 348 29.07 2.01 8.20
C ARG A 348 28.43 3.34 8.58
N THR A 349 29.17 4.44 8.48
CA THR A 349 28.65 5.77 8.83
C THR A 349 27.65 6.24 7.79
N ALA A 350 27.94 6.09 6.50
CA ALA A 350 26.95 6.34 5.44
C ALA A 350 25.72 5.44 5.59
N GLY A 351 25.91 4.18 5.97
CA GLY A 351 24.79 3.28 6.29
C GLY A 351 23.92 3.81 7.44
N LEU A 352 24.52 4.23 8.56
CA LEU A 352 23.78 4.78 9.69
C LEU A 352 23.05 6.08 9.32
N PHE A 353 23.66 6.94 8.50
CA PHE A 353 22.97 8.12 7.99
C PHE A 353 21.79 7.76 7.09
N ALA A 354 21.92 6.78 6.20
CA ALA A 354 20.81 6.35 5.35
C ALA A 354 19.64 5.79 6.18
N ALA A 355 19.95 4.95 7.17
CA ALA A 355 18.99 4.41 8.12
C ALA A 355 18.28 5.50 8.94
N ALA A 356 19.05 6.43 9.51
CA ALA A 356 18.51 7.51 10.33
C ALA A 356 17.68 8.50 9.51
N LEU A 357 18.16 8.90 8.33
CA LEU A 357 17.40 9.77 7.42
C LEU A 357 16.08 9.12 7.01
N TRP A 358 16.06 7.81 6.75
CA TRP A 358 14.80 7.11 6.47
C TRP A 358 13.87 7.08 7.69
N ALA A 359 14.42 6.72 8.85
CA ALA A 359 13.67 6.59 10.09
C ALA A 359 12.98 7.91 10.51
N PHE A 360 13.62 9.03 10.23
CA PHE A 360 13.26 10.35 10.78
C PHE A 360 12.83 11.38 9.73
N SER A 361 12.74 11.02 8.45
CA SER A 361 12.27 11.94 7.41
C SER A 361 10.75 12.12 7.48
N PRO A 362 10.22 13.36 7.60
CA PRO A 362 8.78 13.63 7.61
C PRO A 362 8.15 13.18 6.30
N ALA A 363 8.81 13.41 5.17
CA ALA A 363 8.35 12.92 3.88
C ALA A 363 8.20 11.40 3.86
N VAL A 364 9.14 10.66 4.46
CA VAL A 364 9.00 9.21 4.60
C VAL A 364 7.79 8.90 5.47
N ILE A 365 7.68 9.48 6.66
CA ILE A 365 6.60 9.15 7.61
C ILE A 365 5.22 9.48 7.04
N GLY A 366 5.03 10.69 6.48
CA GLY A 366 3.77 11.08 5.85
C GLY A 366 3.38 10.18 4.68
N GLN A 367 4.32 9.88 3.78
CA GLN A 367 4.05 9.05 2.59
C GLN A 367 3.93 7.54 2.92
N THR A 368 4.40 7.12 4.09
CA THR A 368 4.37 5.71 4.52
C THR A 368 3.47 5.46 5.72
N THR A 369 2.54 6.38 5.99
CA THR A 369 1.47 6.18 6.98
C THR A 369 0.21 5.60 6.32
N HIS A 370 -0.18 6.13 5.15
CA HIS A 370 -1.36 5.66 4.43
C HIS A 370 -1.19 4.22 3.94
N VAL A 371 -2.32 3.51 3.82
CA VAL A 371 -2.39 2.22 3.13
C VAL A 371 -2.16 2.42 1.64
N LEU A 372 -0.91 2.27 1.23
CA LEU A 372 -0.44 2.48 -0.14
C LEU A 372 0.47 1.32 -0.57
N LEU A 373 0.58 1.08 -1.88
CA LEU A 373 1.43 0.02 -2.46
C LEU A 373 2.93 0.33 -2.34
N GLN A 374 3.28 1.61 -2.28
CA GLN A 374 4.64 2.13 -2.40
C GLN A 374 5.60 1.55 -1.34
N PRO A 375 5.26 1.49 -0.04
CA PRO A 375 6.24 1.08 0.97
C PRO A 375 6.73 -0.35 0.78
N LEU A 376 5.81 -1.27 0.44
CA LEU A 376 6.18 -2.64 0.12
C LEU A 376 7.03 -2.70 -1.16
N ALA A 377 6.65 -1.95 -2.19
CA ALA A 377 7.41 -1.91 -3.44
C ALA A 377 8.84 -1.37 -3.23
N VAL A 378 9.00 -0.28 -2.47
CA VAL A 378 10.31 0.31 -2.15
C VAL A 378 11.16 -0.63 -1.29
N LEU A 379 10.55 -1.36 -0.34
CA LEU A 379 11.26 -2.41 0.41
C LEU A 379 11.83 -3.48 -0.54
N LEU A 380 11.01 -3.97 -1.46
CA LEU A 380 11.42 -4.98 -2.45
C LEU A 380 12.51 -4.45 -3.40
N VAL A 381 12.41 -3.19 -3.85
CA VAL A 381 13.47 -2.52 -4.63
C VAL A 381 14.77 -2.41 -3.82
N ALA A 382 14.72 -1.97 -2.56
CA ALA A 382 15.90 -1.83 -1.71
C ALA A 382 16.59 -3.19 -1.50
N LEU A 383 15.80 -4.25 -1.29
CA LEU A 383 16.31 -5.63 -1.20
C LEU A 383 16.89 -6.12 -2.54
N ALA A 384 16.26 -5.80 -3.68
CA ALA A 384 16.77 -6.12 -5.01
C ALA A 384 18.12 -5.45 -5.26
N LEU A 385 18.24 -4.14 -5.03
CA LEU A 385 19.51 -3.42 -5.19
C LEU A 385 20.58 -3.95 -4.23
N LEU A 386 20.22 -4.28 -2.99
CA LEU A 386 21.14 -4.87 -2.02
C LEU A 386 21.67 -6.24 -2.49
N THR A 387 20.77 -7.13 -2.93
CA THR A 387 21.15 -8.48 -3.41
C THR A 387 22.02 -8.42 -4.65
N ILE A 388 21.72 -7.52 -5.60
CA ILE A 388 22.56 -7.27 -6.78
C ILE A 388 23.94 -6.73 -6.35
N SER A 389 23.98 -5.78 -5.41
CA SER A 389 25.23 -5.19 -4.93
C SER A 389 26.11 -6.15 -4.10
N ARG A 390 25.55 -7.26 -3.62
CA ARG A 390 26.24 -8.22 -2.77
C ARG A 390 27.11 -9.23 -3.51
N GLN A 391 27.06 -9.23 -4.83
CA GLN A 391 27.88 -10.12 -5.63
C GLN A 391 29.36 -9.76 -5.40
N ARG A 392 30.09 -10.62 -4.69
CA ARG A 392 31.55 -10.64 -4.71
C ARG A 392 31.99 -11.62 -5.78
N ASP A 393 33.11 -11.30 -6.43
CA ASP A 393 33.57 -12.03 -7.60
C ASP A 393 33.82 -13.53 -7.33
N ASP A 394 34.08 -13.92 -6.08
CA ASP A 394 34.48 -15.31 -5.72
C ASP A 394 33.41 -16.12 -4.95
N THR A 395 32.18 -15.64 -4.85
CA THR A 395 31.14 -16.39 -4.10
C THR A 395 30.33 -17.33 -5.01
N PRO A 396 30.17 -18.62 -4.66
CA PRO A 396 29.36 -19.56 -5.45
C PRO A 396 27.88 -19.13 -5.53
N TRP A 397 27.44 -18.27 -4.62
CA TRP A 397 26.10 -17.73 -4.54
C TRP A 397 25.85 -16.55 -5.50
N ARG A 398 26.87 -16.03 -6.20
CA ARG A 398 26.75 -14.88 -7.10
C ARG A 398 25.60 -15.02 -8.09
N THR A 399 25.50 -16.18 -8.72
CA THR A 399 24.43 -16.47 -9.70
C THR A 399 23.06 -16.41 -9.05
N ARG A 400 22.90 -17.01 -7.86
CA ARG A 400 21.64 -17.00 -7.09
C ARG A 400 21.24 -15.59 -6.68
N TRP A 401 22.19 -14.75 -6.27
CA TRP A 401 21.93 -13.35 -5.92
C TRP A 401 21.48 -12.51 -7.12
N ALA A 402 22.03 -12.75 -8.32
CA ALA A 402 21.60 -12.04 -9.53
C ALA A 402 20.13 -12.37 -9.87
N TYR A 403 19.79 -13.66 -9.93
CA TYR A 403 18.41 -14.10 -10.16
C TYR A 403 17.47 -13.60 -9.07
N GLY A 404 17.85 -13.73 -7.80
CA GLY A 404 17.07 -13.25 -6.66
C GLY A 404 16.83 -11.74 -6.69
N GLY A 405 17.83 -10.95 -7.07
CA GLY A 405 17.67 -9.50 -7.26
C GLY A 405 16.68 -9.15 -8.37
N GLY A 406 16.75 -9.87 -9.50
CA GLY A 406 15.77 -9.77 -10.58
C GLY A 406 14.34 -10.13 -10.13
N ALA A 407 14.20 -11.24 -9.41
CA ALA A 407 12.92 -11.72 -8.88
C ALA A 407 12.31 -10.75 -7.87
N LEU A 408 13.11 -10.18 -6.97
CA LEU A 408 12.65 -9.15 -6.02
C LEU A 408 12.18 -7.88 -6.75
N LEU A 409 12.85 -7.49 -7.83
CA LEU A 409 12.43 -6.34 -8.63
C LEU A 409 11.12 -6.63 -9.40
N ALA A 410 10.92 -7.86 -9.87
CA ALA A 410 9.65 -8.29 -10.46
C ALA A 410 8.53 -8.34 -9.40
N ALA A 411 8.82 -8.78 -8.17
CA ALA A 411 7.88 -8.69 -7.06
C ALA A 411 7.53 -7.23 -6.72
N ALA A 412 8.50 -6.32 -6.75
CA ALA A 412 8.26 -4.89 -6.60
C ALA A 412 7.35 -4.36 -7.71
N TYR A 413 7.55 -4.79 -8.96
CA TYR A 413 6.67 -4.49 -10.10
C TYR A 413 5.23 -4.98 -9.88
N LEU A 414 5.07 -6.24 -9.46
CA LEU A 414 3.77 -6.85 -9.14
C LEU A 414 3.07 -6.21 -7.94
N THR A 415 3.83 -5.54 -7.07
CA THR A 415 3.28 -4.68 -6.01
C THR A 415 2.86 -3.34 -6.60
N ARG A 416 3.76 -2.71 -7.36
CA ARG A 416 3.57 -1.40 -7.96
C ARG A 416 4.44 -1.25 -9.22
N VAL A 417 3.79 -1.01 -10.35
CA VAL A 417 4.41 -1.01 -11.68
C VAL A 417 5.48 0.07 -11.88
N SER A 418 5.36 1.23 -11.21
CA SER A 418 6.38 2.29 -11.23
C SER A 418 7.75 1.80 -10.76
N SER A 419 7.83 0.70 -10.02
CA SER A 419 9.10 0.06 -9.61
C SER A 419 9.95 -0.39 -10.80
N VAL A 420 9.37 -0.54 -12.01
CA VAL A 420 10.12 -0.81 -13.24
C VAL A 420 11.18 0.25 -13.53
N ALA A 421 10.98 1.48 -13.04
CA ALA A 421 11.94 2.57 -13.17
C ALA A 421 13.30 2.26 -12.54
N PHE A 422 13.38 1.32 -11.61
CA PHE A 422 14.66 0.89 -11.03
C PHE A 422 15.39 -0.17 -11.85
N LEU A 423 14.74 -0.76 -12.86
CA LEU A 423 15.34 -1.80 -13.71
C LEU A 423 16.61 -1.29 -14.43
N PRO A 424 16.63 -0.09 -15.06
CA PRO A 424 17.86 0.43 -15.65
C PRO A 424 19.01 0.52 -14.64
N SER A 425 18.76 1.07 -13.45
CA SER A 425 19.80 1.17 -12.40
C SER A 425 20.23 -0.20 -11.89
N ALA A 426 19.31 -1.13 -11.72
CA ALA A 426 19.61 -2.51 -11.32
C ALA A 426 20.48 -3.25 -12.37
N LEU A 427 20.25 -2.99 -13.66
CA LEU A 427 21.02 -3.57 -14.77
C LEU A 427 22.37 -2.87 -15.01
N LEU A 428 22.48 -1.57 -14.69
CA LEU A 428 23.71 -0.79 -14.84
C LEU A 428 24.65 -0.91 -13.62
N LEU A 429 24.11 -1.16 -12.42
CA LEU A 429 24.88 -1.33 -11.19
C LEU A 429 26.02 -2.38 -11.32
N PRO A 430 25.83 -3.55 -11.96
CA PRO A 430 26.91 -4.50 -12.18
C PRO A 430 28.13 -3.94 -12.95
N PHE A 431 27.94 -3.00 -13.89
CA PHE A 431 29.02 -2.43 -14.71
C PHE A 431 29.97 -1.55 -13.93
N VAL A 432 29.50 -0.98 -12.84
CA VAL A 432 30.34 -0.20 -11.94
C VAL A 432 30.94 -1.05 -10.83
N MET A 433 30.40 -2.25 -10.58
CA MET A 433 30.84 -3.14 -9.50
C MET A 433 31.82 -4.22 -9.97
N HIS A 434 31.72 -4.66 -11.22
CA HIS A 434 32.43 -5.82 -11.75
C HIS A 434 33.18 -5.49 -13.05
N PRO A 435 34.17 -6.32 -13.44
CA PRO A 435 34.74 -6.29 -14.77
C PRO A 435 33.67 -6.47 -15.85
N ARG A 436 33.83 -5.86 -17.03
CA ARG A 436 32.83 -5.79 -18.12
C ARG A 436 32.15 -7.13 -18.42
N ARG A 437 32.91 -8.22 -18.56
CA ARG A 437 32.36 -9.56 -18.86
C ARG A 437 31.48 -10.09 -17.72
N ALA A 438 31.92 -9.91 -16.48
CA ALA A 438 31.21 -10.37 -15.30
C ALA A 438 29.98 -9.48 -15.02
N ALA A 439 30.08 -8.18 -15.31
CA ALA A 439 28.98 -7.23 -15.27
C ALA A 439 27.84 -7.63 -16.22
N TRP A 440 28.15 -7.90 -17.50
CA TRP A 440 27.16 -8.37 -18.47
C TRP A 440 26.45 -9.64 -18.03
N ARG A 441 27.20 -10.63 -17.53
CA ARG A 441 26.61 -11.89 -17.02
C ARG A 441 25.68 -11.62 -15.84
N THR A 442 26.10 -10.78 -14.90
CA THR A 442 25.25 -10.39 -13.76
C THR A 442 23.99 -9.66 -14.24
N ALA A 443 24.13 -8.66 -15.10
CA ALA A 443 22.99 -7.89 -15.63
C ALA A 443 22.00 -8.80 -16.39
N ALA A 444 22.50 -9.68 -17.26
CA ALA A 444 21.68 -10.65 -17.98
C ALA A 444 20.92 -11.60 -17.04
N ARG A 445 21.59 -12.10 -15.99
CA ARG A 445 20.95 -12.97 -14.97
C ARG A 445 19.91 -12.22 -14.15
N THR A 446 20.18 -10.97 -13.78
CA THR A 446 19.18 -10.10 -13.12
C THR A 446 17.97 -9.90 -14.03
N GLY A 447 18.18 -9.56 -15.30
CA GLY A 447 17.10 -9.41 -16.28
C GLY A 447 16.30 -10.70 -16.48
N LEU A 448 16.99 -11.85 -16.57
CA LEU A 448 16.34 -13.15 -16.68
C LEU A 448 15.55 -13.52 -15.42
N GLY A 449 16.08 -13.25 -14.22
CA GLY A 449 15.34 -13.45 -12.96
C GLY A 449 14.07 -12.61 -12.88
N PHE A 450 14.14 -11.37 -13.36
CA PHE A 450 12.98 -10.49 -13.49
C PHE A 450 11.94 -11.08 -14.47
N ALA A 451 12.37 -11.41 -15.69
CA ALA A 451 11.49 -11.94 -16.73
C ALA A 451 10.83 -13.28 -16.34
N LEU A 452 11.60 -14.22 -15.78
CA LEU A 452 11.07 -15.52 -15.34
C LEU A 452 10.04 -15.37 -14.23
N THR A 453 10.26 -14.46 -13.28
CA THR A 453 9.30 -14.22 -12.18
C THR A 453 7.98 -13.65 -12.71
N LEU A 454 8.04 -12.69 -13.64
CA LEU A 454 6.84 -12.16 -14.29
C LEU A 454 6.14 -13.21 -15.15
N LEU A 455 6.90 -14.06 -15.87
CA LEU A 455 6.34 -15.16 -16.65
C LEU A 455 5.60 -16.16 -15.75
N VAL A 456 6.22 -16.59 -14.65
CA VAL A 456 5.58 -17.50 -13.68
C VAL A 456 4.31 -16.87 -13.11
N ALA A 457 4.37 -15.61 -12.69
CA ALA A 457 3.19 -14.91 -12.21
C ALA A 457 2.11 -14.85 -13.31
N ALA A 458 2.46 -14.50 -14.55
CA ALA A 458 1.51 -14.43 -15.67
C ALA A 458 0.88 -15.80 -15.96
N LEU A 459 1.66 -16.88 -15.96
CA LEU A 459 1.15 -18.24 -16.14
C LEU A 459 0.19 -18.68 -15.03
N LEU A 460 0.36 -18.18 -13.81
CA LEU A 460 -0.59 -18.41 -12.70
C LEU A 460 -1.87 -17.59 -12.87
N PHE A 461 -1.76 -16.32 -13.26
CA PHE A 461 -2.91 -15.41 -13.40
C PHE A 461 -3.73 -15.65 -14.67
N LEU A 462 -3.10 -16.09 -15.77
CA LEU A 462 -3.75 -16.28 -17.07
C LEU A 462 -4.95 -17.24 -17.04
N PRO A 463 -4.86 -18.46 -16.50
CA PRO A 463 -6.01 -19.38 -16.44
C PRO A 463 -7.12 -18.88 -15.50
N ILE A 464 -6.79 -18.01 -14.55
CA ILE A 464 -7.71 -17.51 -13.52
C ILE A 464 -8.47 -16.28 -14.01
N LEU A 465 -7.75 -15.32 -14.60
CA LEU A 465 -8.28 -14.00 -14.96
C LEU A 465 -8.58 -13.87 -16.46
N GLY A 466 -8.02 -14.76 -17.29
CA GLY A 466 -7.98 -14.59 -18.75
C GLY A 466 -6.93 -13.57 -19.20
N ALA A 467 -6.68 -13.52 -20.51
CA ALA A 467 -5.58 -12.74 -21.09
C ALA A 467 -5.72 -11.23 -20.84
N VAL A 468 -6.92 -10.69 -21.05
CA VAL A 468 -7.19 -9.25 -20.90
C VAL A 468 -6.94 -8.80 -19.46
N ARG A 469 -7.63 -9.38 -18.48
CA ARG A 469 -7.47 -8.98 -17.07
C ARG A 469 -6.07 -9.29 -16.52
N THR A 470 -5.39 -10.32 -17.02
CA THR A 470 -3.98 -10.55 -16.69
C THR A 470 -3.12 -9.39 -17.19
N ALA A 471 -3.29 -8.95 -18.43
CA ALA A 471 -2.57 -7.77 -18.95
C ALA A 471 -2.85 -6.50 -18.14
N ILE A 472 -4.10 -6.28 -17.71
CA ILE A 472 -4.49 -5.16 -16.82
C ILE A 472 -3.84 -5.28 -15.45
N THR A 473 -3.84 -6.47 -14.86
CA THR A 473 -3.23 -6.74 -13.54
C THR A 473 -1.73 -6.46 -13.57
N PHE A 474 -1.08 -6.75 -14.70
CA PHE A 474 0.31 -6.42 -14.97
C PHE A 474 0.49 -4.99 -15.50
N ASN A 475 -0.59 -4.21 -15.53
CA ASN A 475 -0.64 -2.78 -15.88
C ASN A 475 -0.09 -2.45 -17.27
N VAL A 476 -0.13 -3.43 -18.19
CA VAL A 476 0.15 -3.22 -19.62
C VAL A 476 -0.78 -2.13 -20.17
N GLU A 477 -2.00 -2.10 -19.65
CA GLU A 477 -3.01 -1.13 -20.02
C GLU A 477 -2.63 0.32 -19.70
N ALA A 478 -2.04 0.63 -18.54
CA ALA A 478 -1.63 2.00 -18.24
C ALA A 478 -0.61 2.55 -19.26
N VAL A 479 0.24 1.68 -19.82
CA VAL A 479 1.14 2.03 -20.92
C VAL A 479 0.34 2.33 -22.19
N LEU A 480 -0.63 1.49 -22.54
CA LEU A 480 -1.52 1.70 -23.70
C LEU A 480 -2.37 2.97 -23.56
N ILE A 481 -2.91 3.27 -22.37
CA ILE A 481 -3.63 4.51 -22.08
C ILE A 481 -2.70 5.71 -22.23
N GLY A 482 -1.48 5.62 -21.69
CA GLY A 482 -0.46 6.65 -21.83
C GLY A 482 -0.12 6.93 -23.30
N GLN A 483 0.06 5.87 -24.08
CA GLN A 483 0.31 5.95 -25.52
C GLN A 483 -0.88 6.53 -26.29
N ALA A 484 -2.10 6.06 -26.03
CA ALA A 484 -3.32 6.56 -26.69
C ALA A 484 -3.57 8.05 -26.39
N ARG A 485 -3.32 8.48 -25.14
CA ARG A 485 -3.37 9.91 -24.75
C ARG A 485 -2.35 10.74 -25.50
N ASN A 486 -1.14 10.22 -25.69
CA ASN A 486 -0.09 10.91 -26.43
C ASN A 486 -0.33 10.90 -27.95
N ALA A 487 -1.04 9.90 -28.48
CA ALA A 487 -1.33 9.80 -29.91
C ALA A 487 -2.48 10.72 -30.38
N GLY A 488 -3.36 11.16 -29.48
CA GLY A 488 -4.53 11.99 -29.81
C GLY A 488 -4.30 13.50 -29.93
N GLY A 489 -3.07 13.99 -29.74
CA GLY A 489 -2.73 15.41 -29.84
C GLY A 489 -1.80 15.69 -31.03
N PRO A 490 -2.18 16.56 -31.99
CA PRO A 490 -1.32 16.90 -33.15
C PRO A 490 0.02 17.55 -32.76
N ASP A 491 0.20 18.02 -31.52
CA ASP A 491 1.44 18.67 -31.04
C ASP A 491 2.42 17.72 -30.31
N VAL A 492 2.11 16.43 -30.16
CA VAL A 492 2.96 15.53 -29.34
C VAL A 492 4.19 15.02 -30.09
N ALA A 493 4.24 15.17 -31.42
CA ALA A 493 5.45 14.92 -32.20
C ALA A 493 6.60 15.89 -31.84
N ALA A 494 6.29 17.05 -31.26
CA ALA A 494 7.26 17.96 -30.66
C ALA A 494 7.45 17.66 -29.16
N PHE A 495 7.94 16.45 -28.83
CA PHE A 495 8.26 16.02 -27.46
C PHE A 495 9.50 16.75 -26.86
N TRP A 496 9.69 18.02 -27.22
CA TRP A 496 10.75 18.89 -26.72
C TRP A 496 10.21 20.31 -26.56
N PRO A 497 9.64 20.61 -25.38
CA PRO A 497 10.29 21.66 -24.62
C PRO A 497 10.63 21.16 -23.20
N PRO A 498 11.86 21.44 -22.71
CA PRO A 498 12.22 21.24 -21.30
C PRO A 498 11.24 21.95 -20.37
N ARG A 499 10.60 23.04 -20.83
CA ARG A 499 9.76 23.91 -20.02
C ARG A 499 8.50 23.24 -19.49
N GLU A 500 7.68 22.59 -20.32
CA GLU A 500 6.47 21.92 -19.83
C GLU A 500 6.80 20.74 -18.89
N LEU A 501 7.86 19.98 -19.20
CA LEU A 501 8.33 18.91 -18.33
C LEU A 501 8.79 19.48 -16.97
N LEU A 502 9.52 20.60 -16.97
CA LEU A 502 9.95 21.29 -15.75
C LEU A 502 8.78 21.91 -14.99
N GLU A 503 7.79 22.49 -15.67
CA GLU A 503 6.57 23.03 -15.06
C GLU A 503 5.74 21.90 -14.43
N ARG A 504 5.65 20.73 -15.08
CA ARG A 504 5.01 19.53 -14.52
C ARG A 504 5.81 18.98 -13.34
N ILE A 505 7.13 18.84 -13.45
CA ILE A 505 7.99 18.41 -12.34
C ILE A 505 7.89 19.38 -11.17
N SER A 506 7.81 20.68 -11.43
CA SER A 506 7.64 21.71 -10.40
C SER A 506 6.27 21.60 -9.73
N ALA A 507 5.17 21.62 -10.50
CA ALA A 507 3.81 21.57 -9.99
C ALA A 507 3.53 20.27 -9.21
N TYR A 508 3.99 19.13 -9.72
CA TYR A 508 3.72 17.81 -9.14
C TYR A 508 4.77 17.36 -8.13
N GLY A 509 6.04 17.63 -8.37
CA GLY A 509 7.09 17.32 -7.41
C GLY A 509 7.05 18.21 -6.17
N SER A 510 6.37 19.37 -6.23
CA SER A 510 6.30 20.36 -5.16
C SER A 510 6.06 19.76 -3.78
N THR A 511 5.14 18.80 -3.63
CA THR A 511 4.86 18.17 -2.32
C THR A 511 6.03 17.36 -1.78
N LEU A 512 6.64 16.50 -2.61
CA LEU A 512 7.81 15.74 -2.20
C LEU A 512 9.04 16.65 -2.02
N PHE A 513 9.22 17.62 -2.91
CA PHE A 513 10.27 18.62 -2.81
C PHE A 513 10.10 19.50 -1.58
N ARG A 514 8.87 19.77 -1.11
CA ARG A 514 8.60 20.54 0.10
C ARG A 514 8.85 19.71 1.36
N THR A 515 8.16 18.58 1.50
CA THR A 515 8.25 17.73 2.71
C THR A 515 9.58 16.99 2.84
N GLY A 516 10.26 16.74 1.71
CA GLY A 516 11.56 16.08 1.62
C GLY A 516 12.71 17.03 1.28
N LEU A 517 12.49 18.36 1.30
CA LEU A 517 13.45 19.37 0.82
C LEU A 517 14.88 19.15 1.34
N PRO A 518 15.12 18.92 2.65
CA PRO A 518 16.48 18.81 3.15
C PRO A 518 17.21 17.61 2.54
N VAL A 519 16.51 16.48 2.37
CA VAL A 519 17.07 15.27 1.75
C VAL A 519 17.32 15.50 0.25
N VAL A 520 16.40 16.18 -0.45
CA VAL A 520 16.56 16.53 -1.87
C VAL A 520 17.76 17.45 -2.08
N ILE A 521 17.93 18.47 -1.25
CA ILE A 521 19.06 19.41 -1.34
C ILE A 521 20.39 18.66 -1.13
N LEU A 522 20.48 17.78 -0.12
CA LEU A 522 21.68 16.97 0.12
C LEU A 522 21.95 16.00 -1.02
N TRP A 523 20.92 15.39 -1.59
CA TRP A 523 21.04 14.56 -2.79
C TRP A 523 21.48 15.35 -4.02
N TRP A 524 20.99 16.58 -4.21
CA TRP A 524 21.42 17.43 -5.32
C TRP A 524 22.90 17.81 -5.20
N ALA A 525 23.32 18.18 -3.98
CA ALA A 525 24.73 18.44 -3.68
C ALA A 525 25.61 17.20 -3.87
N PHE A 526 25.10 16.02 -3.49
CA PHE A 526 25.73 14.74 -3.81
C PHE A 526 25.95 14.61 -5.32
N LEU A 527 24.91 14.74 -6.15
CA LEU A 527 25.05 14.59 -7.60
C LEU A 527 26.08 15.55 -8.19
N LEU A 528 26.02 16.83 -7.80
CA LEU A 528 26.97 17.83 -8.28
C LEU A 528 28.41 17.52 -7.85
N SER A 529 28.61 16.98 -6.64
CA SER A 529 29.93 16.52 -6.19
C SER A 529 30.46 15.36 -7.05
N GLN A 530 29.58 14.44 -7.47
CA GLN A 530 29.96 13.32 -8.33
C GLN A 530 30.23 13.78 -9.77
N VAL A 531 29.38 14.63 -10.35
CA VAL A 531 29.60 15.26 -11.68
C VAL A 531 30.92 16.01 -11.71
N ARG A 532 31.19 16.82 -10.68
CA ARG A 532 32.46 17.53 -10.52
C ARG A 532 33.65 16.58 -10.54
N THR A 533 33.55 15.45 -9.84
CA THR A 533 34.60 14.44 -9.77
C THR A 533 34.84 13.77 -11.12
N VAL A 534 33.77 13.42 -11.83
CA VAL A 534 33.83 12.80 -13.17
C VAL A 534 34.41 13.75 -14.21
N LEU A 535 33.89 14.97 -14.28
CA LEU A 535 34.29 16.01 -15.24
C LEU A 535 35.54 16.79 -14.82
N ARG A 536 36.11 16.48 -13.65
CA ARG A 536 37.28 17.15 -13.05
C ARG A 536 37.11 18.67 -12.90
N LEU A 537 35.89 19.14 -12.68
CA LEU A 537 35.57 20.56 -12.56
C LEU A 537 36.09 21.17 -11.24
N PRO A 538 36.39 22.48 -11.19
CA PRO A 538 36.79 23.15 -9.96
C PRO A 538 35.61 23.29 -8.98
N GLY A 539 35.88 23.32 -7.67
CA GLY A 539 34.85 23.33 -6.61
C GLY A 539 33.80 24.43 -6.72
N TRP A 540 34.19 25.61 -7.21
CA TRP A 540 33.29 26.74 -7.39
C TRP A 540 32.21 26.50 -8.45
N THR A 541 32.47 25.70 -9.49
CA THR A 541 31.45 25.38 -10.50
C THR A 541 30.32 24.55 -9.92
N ALA A 542 30.64 23.56 -9.08
CA ALA A 542 29.64 22.74 -8.39
C ALA A 542 28.83 23.58 -7.39
N ALA A 543 29.49 24.51 -6.69
CA ALA A 543 28.82 25.42 -5.77
C ALA A 543 27.89 26.40 -6.49
N LEU A 544 28.32 27.01 -7.60
CA LEU A 544 27.46 27.88 -8.42
C LEU A 544 26.30 27.11 -9.04
N ALA A 545 26.53 25.92 -9.60
CA ALA A 545 25.47 25.07 -10.13
C ALA A 545 24.47 24.65 -9.03
N PHE A 546 24.97 24.37 -7.82
CA PHE A 546 24.13 24.08 -6.67
C PHE A 546 23.28 25.28 -6.28
N LEU A 547 23.86 26.47 -6.14
CA LEU A 547 23.14 27.70 -5.81
C LEU A 547 22.11 28.05 -6.88
N GLY A 548 22.47 27.94 -8.17
CA GLY A 548 21.57 28.18 -9.29
C GLY A 548 20.37 27.22 -9.31
N GLY A 549 20.52 25.98 -8.86
CA GLY A 549 19.41 25.02 -8.73
C GLY A 549 18.63 25.15 -7.42
N ALA A 550 19.29 25.45 -6.31
CA ALA A 550 18.68 25.55 -4.99
C ALA A 550 17.91 26.86 -4.78
N LEU A 551 18.35 27.97 -5.39
CA LEU A 551 17.72 29.28 -5.21
C LEU A 551 16.27 29.33 -5.73
N PRO A 552 15.94 28.82 -6.93
CA PRO A 552 14.55 28.73 -7.38
C PRO A 552 13.68 27.88 -6.44
N LEU A 553 14.21 26.76 -5.93
CA LEU A 553 13.51 25.90 -4.96
C LEU A 553 13.22 26.65 -3.65
N LEU A 554 14.19 27.43 -3.15
CA LEU A 554 14.01 28.27 -1.97
C LEU A 554 12.99 29.39 -2.20
N LEU A 555 13.06 30.07 -3.35
CA LEU A 555 12.12 31.12 -3.73
C LEU A 555 10.70 30.57 -3.88
N GLU A 556 10.55 29.38 -4.45
CA GLU A 556 9.26 28.70 -4.56
C GLU A 556 8.73 28.27 -3.19
N LEU A 557 9.61 27.84 -2.28
CA LEU A 557 9.26 27.56 -0.89
C LEU A 557 8.77 28.84 -0.18
N GLN A 558 9.45 29.96 -0.41
CA GLN A 558 9.09 31.26 0.16
C GLN A 558 7.76 31.76 -0.41
N ARG A 559 7.53 31.67 -1.73
CA ARG A 559 6.28 32.08 -2.38
C ARG A 559 5.08 31.25 -1.95
N ASN A 560 5.25 29.95 -1.79
CA ASN A 560 4.19 29.05 -1.33
C ASN A 560 4.04 28.97 0.19
N THR A 561 4.59 29.93 0.96
CA THR A 561 4.34 30.01 2.41
C THR A 561 2.89 30.32 2.78
N TYR A 562 1.97 30.45 1.80
CA TYR A 562 0.53 30.39 2.01
C TYR A 562 0.07 29.14 2.78
N PHE A 563 0.84 28.06 2.84
CA PHE A 563 0.55 26.91 3.71
C PHE A 563 0.74 27.15 5.22
N PHE A 564 1.46 28.21 5.61
CA PHE A 564 1.60 28.63 7.01
C PHE A 564 0.67 29.81 7.35
N THR A 565 -0.32 30.11 6.50
CA THR A 565 -1.23 31.27 6.72
C THR A 565 -2.35 31.00 7.71
N ASP A 566 -2.54 29.75 8.14
CA ASP A 566 -3.18 29.55 9.44
C ASP A 566 -2.29 30.21 10.49
N ASP A 567 -2.80 31.23 11.19
CA ASP A 567 -2.05 32.05 12.16
C ASP A 567 -1.24 31.20 13.17
N SER A 568 -1.70 29.97 13.44
CA SER A 568 -1.04 28.97 14.29
C SER A 568 0.38 28.55 13.81
N ASN A 569 0.73 28.79 12.54
CA ASN A 569 1.95 28.30 11.90
C ASN A 569 2.95 29.41 11.52
N ALA A 570 2.63 30.68 11.75
CA ALA A 570 3.49 31.82 11.44
C ALA A 570 4.93 31.73 12.03
N PRO A 571 5.15 31.25 13.28
CA PRO A 571 6.49 31.12 13.84
C PRO A 571 7.36 30.10 13.07
N PHE A 572 6.74 29.00 12.63
CA PHE A 572 7.40 27.96 11.85
C PHE A 572 7.79 28.45 10.46
N ALA A 573 6.95 29.29 9.85
CA ALA A 573 7.24 29.92 8.56
C ALA A 573 8.48 30.82 8.65
N ALA A 574 8.57 31.65 9.70
CA ALA A 574 9.71 32.54 9.91
C ALA A 574 11.02 31.75 10.11
N LEU A 575 10.98 30.70 10.94
CA LEU A 575 12.12 29.80 11.15
C LEU A 575 12.53 29.08 9.85
N ALA A 576 11.58 28.57 9.06
CA ALA A 576 11.86 27.92 7.78
C ALA A 576 12.50 28.89 6.77
N ARG A 577 12.04 30.15 6.73
CA ARG A 577 12.59 31.22 5.88
C ARG A 577 14.05 31.55 6.18
N ILE A 578 14.50 31.34 7.42
CA ILE A 578 15.89 31.58 7.84
C ILE A 578 16.72 30.30 7.71
N ALA A 579 16.19 29.18 8.19
CA ALA A 579 16.91 27.90 8.25
C ALA A 579 17.20 27.33 6.85
N ALA A 580 16.27 27.45 5.90
CA ALA A 580 16.46 26.87 4.56
C ALA A 580 17.57 27.59 3.75
N PRO A 581 17.62 28.93 3.66
CA PRO A 581 18.75 29.63 3.04
C PRO A 581 20.08 29.37 3.76
N ALA A 582 20.10 29.37 5.09
CA ALA A 582 21.30 29.06 5.86
C ALA A 582 21.82 27.64 5.54
N PHE A 583 20.93 26.65 5.48
CA PHE A 583 21.27 25.29 5.09
C PHE A 583 21.87 25.21 3.67
N VAL A 584 21.26 25.88 2.69
CA VAL A 584 21.77 25.96 1.32
C VAL A 584 23.16 26.62 1.27
N LEU A 585 23.36 27.73 1.97
CA LEU A 585 24.66 28.40 2.03
C LEU A 585 25.74 27.51 2.66
N LEU A 586 25.42 26.75 3.72
CA LEU A 586 26.34 25.80 4.35
C LEU A 586 26.74 24.68 3.39
N VAL A 587 25.80 24.15 2.60
CA VAL A 587 26.07 23.12 1.58
C VAL A 587 26.94 23.68 0.44
N ALA A 588 26.64 24.88 -0.04
CA ALA A 588 27.43 25.55 -1.08
C ALA A 588 28.87 25.83 -0.62
N ALA A 589 29.03 26.38 0.60
CA ALA A 589 30.32 26.60 1.22
C ALA A 589 31.12 25.29 1.31
N ARG A 590 30.45 24.16 1.58
CA ARG A 590 31.11 22.86 1.63
C ARG A 590 31.56 22.39 0.25
N LEU A 591 30.74 22.52 -0.79
CA LEU A 591 31.12 22.17 -2.17
C LEU A 591 32.36 22.94 -2.66
N LEU A 592 32.52 24.20 -2.25
CA LEU A 592 33.71 25.01 -2.52
C LEU A 592 34.98 24.41 -1.91
N THR A 593 34.86 23.81 -0.72
CA THR A 593 36.02 23.29 0.04
C THR A 593 36.41 21.85 -0.30
N LEU A 594 35.59 21.11 -1.07
CA LEU A 594 35.90 19.74 -1.46
C LEU A 594 37.15 19.75 -2.35
N ARG A 595 38.21 19.03 -1.96
CA ARG A 595 39.49 19.02 -2.67
C ARG A 595 39.35 18.35 -4.04
N ARG A 596 40.20 18.73 -5.00
CA ARG A 596 40.34 18.03 -6.28
C ARG A 596 41.09 16.72 -6.01
N GLU A 597 40.36 15.61 -5.83
CA GLU A 597 40.95 14.25 -5.84
C GLU A 597 41.07 13.79 -7.29
N SER A 598 41.79 14.54 -8.11
CA SER A 598 41.90 14.26 -9.55
C SER A 598 43.10 13.36 -9.81
N GLY A 599 42.87 12.04 -9.80
CA GLY A 599 43.87 11.08 -10.30
C GLY A 599 43.51 9.62 -10.06
N ASP A 600 42.88 9.29 -8.94
CA ASP A 600 42.65 7.89 -8.55
C ASP A 600 41.49 7.25 -9.34
N PRO A 601 41.72 6.19 -10.13
CA PRO A 601 40.68 5.43 -10.82
C PRO A 601 39.61 4.85 -9.88
N ALA A 602 39.93 4.60 -8.60
CA ALA A 602 38.94 4.13 -7.63
C ALA A 602 37.94 5.23 -7.24
N THR A 603 38.40 6.48 -7.07
CA THR A 603 37.53 7.64 -6.85
C THR A 603 36.62 7.90 -8.05
N LEU A 604 37.14 7.83 -9.28
CA LEU A 604 36.32 7.98 -10.48
C LEU A 604 35.24 6.87 -10.58
N ARG A 605 35.60 5.62 -10.29
CA ARG A 605 34.63 4.51 -10.26
C ARG A 605 33.55 4.71 -9.18
N ARG A 606 33.91 5.19 -8.00
CA ARG A 606 32.95 5.55 -6.94
C ARG A 606 32.00 6.66 -7.41
N ALA A 607 32.52 7.67 -8.10
CA ALA A 607 31.70 8.76 -8.63
C ALA A 607 30.68 8.29 -9.66
N TRP A 608 31.09 7.42 -10.60
CA TRP A 608 30.17 6.79 -11.53
C TRP A 608 29.10 5.93 -10.85
N ARG A 609 29.46 5.17 -9.80
CA ARG A 609 28.47 4.43 -8.98
C ARG A 609 27.43 5.37 -8.39
N GLY A 610 27.89 6.47 -7.79
CA GLY A 610 27.03 7.50 -7.21
C GLY A 610 26.07 8.10 -8.23
N LEU A 611 26.56 8.47 -9.42
CA LEU A 611 25.74 9.02 -10.49
C LEU A 611 24.71 8.03 -11.02
N LEU A 612 25.05 6.76 -11.22
CA LEU A 612 24.10 5.76 -11.73
C LEU A 612 22.98 5.44 -10.73
N LEU A 613 23.30 5.36 -9.44
CA LEU A 613 22.33 5.06 -8.38
C LEU A 613 21.50 6.28 -7.98
N GLY A 614 22.13 7.44 -7.86
CA GLY A 614 21.45 8.68 -7.48
C GLY A 614 20.74 9.32 -8.67
N GLY A 615 21.49 9.60 -9.73
CA GLY A 615 21.02 10.34 -10.90
C GLY A 615 20.35 9.45 -11.94
N GLY A 616 20.90 8.27 -12.21
CA GLY A 616 20.33 7.32 -13.17
C GLY A 616 18.96 6.78 -12.72
N SER A 617 18.82 6.37 -11.46
CA SER A 617 17.51 5.96 -10.91
C SER A 617 16.50 7.09 -10.93
N TRP A 618 16.94 8.31 -10.58
CA TRP A 618 16.09 9.49 -10.61
C TRP A 618 15.61 9.80 -12.04
N LEU A 619 16.52 9.80 -13.02
CA LEU A 619 16.16 10.04 -14.42
C LEU A 619 15.19 8.98 -14.94
N ALA A 620 15.45 7.71 -14.64
CA ALA A 620 14.56 6.62 -15.04
C ALA A 620 13.16 6.76 -14.41
N LEU A 621 13.08 7.13 -13.13
CA LEU A 621 11.81 7.44 -12.47
C LEU A 621 11.10 8.63 -13.13
N THR A 622 11.82 9.72 -13.40
CA THR A 622 11.28 10.90 -14.09
C THR A 622 10.74 10.54 -15.47
N VAL A 623 11.46 9.75 -16.25
CA VAL A 623 11.02 9.24 -17.56
C VAL A 623 9.77 8.38 -17.41
N VAL A 624 9.80 7.35 -16.56
CA VAL A 624 8.66 6.46 -16.34
C VAL A 624 7.42 7.27 -15.94
N TYR A 625 7.53 8.17 -14.98
CA TYR A 625 6.40 8.97 -14.53
C TYR A 625 5.97 10.07 -15.53
N ALA A 626 6.86 10.53 -16.42
CA ALA A 626 6.49 11.39 -17.54
C ALA A 626 5.60 10.64 -18.54
N TYR A 627 5.90 9.37 -18.81
CA TYR A 627 5.13 8.52 -19.73
C TYR A 627 3.88 7.88 -19.10
N PHE A 628 3.84 7.68 -17.78
CA PHE A 628 2.72 7.03 -17.09
C PHE A 628 1.44 7.88 -16.99
N GLY A 629 1.37 9.03 -17.68
CA GLY A 629 0.16 9.83 -17.75
C GLY A 629 -0.12 10.58 -16.44
N ARG A 630 0.64 11.68 -16.26
CA ARG A 630 0.63 12.63 -15.13
C ARG A 630 1.18 12.07 -13.81
N PHE A 631 2.43 12.48 -13.52
CA PHE A 631 2.95 12.71 -12.17
C PHE A 631 1.82 13.26 -11.27
N ARG A 632 1.32 12.52 -10.27
CA ARG A 632 0.53 13.12 -9.19
C ARG A 632 1.43 13.29 -7.98
N GLN A 633 1.21 14.38 -7.24
CA GLN A 633 1.99 14.85 -6.08
C GLN A 633 2.26 13.81 -4.99
N HIS A 634 1.52 12.69 -4.96
CA HIS A 634 1.49 11.72 -3.87
C HIS A 634 2.10 10.36 -4.26
N TYR A 635 2.67 10.26 -5.46
CA TYR A 635 3.26 9.03 -6.00
C TYR A 635 4.78 9.16 -6.15
N HIS A 636 5.45 9.72 -5.15
CA HIS A 636 6.88 10.01 -5.24
C HIS A 636 7.73 9.32 -4.18
N MET A 637 7.14 8.44 -3.37
CA MET A 637 7.91 7.71 -2.36
C MET A 637 9.08 6.92 -2.97
N GLU A 638 8.96 6.45 -4.21
CA GLU A 638 10.06 5.77 -4.90
C GLU A 638 11.30 6.67 -5.06
N PHE A 639 11.11 7.99 -5.23
CA PHE A 639 12.21 8.93 -5.30
C PHE A 639 12.93 9.12 -3.94
N LEU A 640 12.27 8.81 -2.82
CA LEU A 640 12.91 8.90 -1.50
C LEU A 640 14.08 7.94 -1.36
N LEU A 641 14.06 6.79 -2.04
CA LEU A 641 15.17 5.83 -1.98
C LEU A 641 16.49 6.42 -2.50
N PRO A 642 16.58 6.93 -3.75
CA PRO A 642 17.80 7.58 -4.24
C PRO A 642 18.13 8.87 -3.48
N TYR A 643 17.12 9.63 -3.04
CA TYR A 643 17.34 10.86 -2.26
C TYR A 643 18.02 10.57 -0.92
N ILE A 644 17.48 9.63 -0.15
CA ILE A 644 18.02 9.25 1.17
C ILE A 644 19.43 8.68 1.04
N LEU A 645 19.66 7.81 0.05
CA LEU A 645 20.99 7.22 -0.16
C LEU A 645 22.02 8.28 -0.58
N GLY A 646 21.70 9.16 -1.53
CA GLY A 646 22.59 10.23 -1.95
C GLY A 646 22.87 11.25 -0.84
N ALA A 647 21.84 11.64 -0.09
CA ALA A 647 21.96 12.52 1.06
C ALA A 647 22.88 11.92 2.14
N ALA A 648 22.72 10.62 2.45
CA ALA A 648 23.55 9.93 3.41
C ALA A 648 25.03 9.84 2.99
N LEU A 649 25.29 9.57 1.71
CA LEU A 649 26.65 9.54 1.15
C LEU A 649 27.30 10.92 1.25
N PHE A 650 26.58 11.98 0.94
CA PHE A 650 27.07 13.34 1.04
C PHE A 650 27.31 13.77 2.50
N LEU A 651 26.38 13.47 3.41
CA LEU A 651 26.58 13.72 4.85
C LEU A 651 27.84 13.03 5.37
N ARG A 652 28.11 11.80 4.94
CA ARG A 652 29.36 11.09 5.26
C ARG A 652 30.59 11.86 4.75
N GLU A 653 30.59 12.33 3.51
CA GLU A 653 31.69 13.12 2.95
C GLU A 653 31.92 14.44 3.70
N ILE A 654 30.86 15.04 4.24
CA ILE A 654 30.95 16.28 5.02
C ILE A 654 31.48 16.01 6.43
N LEU A 655 30.90 15.04 7.13
CA LEU A 655 31.06 14.89 8.58
C LEU A 655 32.26 14.01 8.98
N VAL A 656 32.73 13.11 8.10
CA VAL A 656 33.68 12.05 8.48
C VAL A 656 35.07 12.18 7.83
N ALA A 657 35.23 13.03 6.80
CA ALA A 657 36.43 13.07 5.93
C ALA A 657 37.80 12.86 6.64
N GLU A 658 38.58 11.89 6.14
CA GLU A 658 39.78 11.35 6.78
C GLU A 658 41.04 12.26 6.74
N SER A 659 41.91 11.95 7.70
CA SER A 659 43.13 12.60 8.19
C SER A 659 44.33 12.58 7.25
N GLY A 660 44.20 13.14 6.04
CA GLY A 660 45.36 13.59 5.27
C GLY A 660 46.09 14.76 5.96
N GLN A 661 47.43 14.70 6.03
CA GLN A 661 48.31 15.56 6.85
C GLN A 661 48.31 17.07 6.50
N ALA A 662 47.80 17.51 5.35
CA ALA A 662 47.88 18.92 4.96
C ALA A 662 46.59 19.72 5.30
N ARG A 663 46.70 20.63 6.29
CA ARG A 663 45.71 21.57 6.88
C ARG A 663 44.76 21.00 7.95
N ALA A 664 45.34 20.45 9.03
CA ALA A 664 44.63 19.98 10.22
C ALA A 664 43.68 21.01 10.86
N ARG A 665 44.03 22.31 10.89
CA ARG A 665 43.23 23.36 11.55
C ARG A 665 41.87 23.59 10.89
N TRP A 666 41.83 23.81 9.57
CA TRP A 666 40.56 24.04 8.86
C TRP A 666 39.65 22.81 8.88
N ARG A 667 40.21 21.60 8.78
CA ARG A 667 39.44 20.35 8.90
C ARG A 667 38.87 20.17 10.30
N THR A 668 39.64 20.53 11.33
CA THR A 668 39.17 20.52 12.71
C THR A 668 38.03 21.52 12.90
N PHE A 669 38.14 22.73 12.33
CA PHE A 669 37.05 23.72 12.33
C PHE A 669 35.80 23.20 11.59
N ALA A 670 35.95 22.74 10.35
CA ALA A 670 34.82 22.21 9.58
C ALA A 670 34.14 21.03 10.28
N ARG A 671 34.90 20.16 10.95
CA ARG A 671 34.33 19.02 11.69
C ARG A 671 33.71 19.42 13.02
N ARG A 672 34.33 20.32 13.79
CA ARG A 672 33.88 20.71 15.13
C ARG A 672 32.78 21.77 15.12
N VAL A 673 32.71 22.58 14.06
CA VAL A 673 31.79 23.72 13.96
C VAL A 673 30.80 23.50 12.83
N LEU A 674 31.27 23.36 11.59
CA LEU A 674 30.38 23.29 10.42
C LEU A 674 29.53 22.01 10.41
N GLY A 675 30.10 20.87 10.79
CA GLY A 675 29.39 19.59 10.84
C GLY A 675 28.18 19.61 11.79
N PRO A 676 28.36 19.99 13.07
CA PRO A 676 27.26 20.18 14.01
C PRO A 676 26.24 21.21 13.54
N LEU A 677 26.67 22.31 12.92
CA LEU A 677 25.75 23.31 12.36
C LEU A 677 24.90 22.75 11.22
N VAL A 678 25.50 22.02 10.27
CA VAL A 678 24.77 21.37 9.17
C VAL A 678 23.80 20.33 9.71
N ALA A 679 24.23 19.52 10.69
CA ALA A 679 23.37 18.52 11.30
C ALA A 679 22.22 19.14 12.11
N GLY A 680 22.49 20.18 12.90
CA GLY A 680 21.48 20.93 13.64
C GLY A 680 20.49 21.62 12.71
N ALA A 681 20.97 22.25 11.62
CA ALA A 681 20.12 22.84 10.59
C ALA A 681 19.25 21.80 9.88
N LEU A 682 19.82 20.63 9.55
CA LEU A 682 19.07 19.51 8.98
C LEU A 682 18.00 19.00 9.95
N ALA A 683 18.33 18.82 11.22
CA ALA A 683 17.39 18.40 12.26
C ALA A 683 16.26 19.40 12.42
N ALA A 684 16.58 20.70 12.52
CA ALA A 684 15.61 21.77 12.60
C ALA A 684 14.71 21.80 11.37
N ALA A 685 15.27 21.78 10.16
CA ALA A 685 14.50 21.77 8.91
C ALA A 685 13.58 20.55 8.82
N THR A 686 14.07 19.37 9.19
CA THR A 686 13.30 18.12 9.25
C THR A 686 12.14 18.26 10.25
N PHE A 687 12.42 18.77 11.45
CA PHE A 687 11.42 18.99 12.48
C PHE A 687 10.30 19.96 12.03
N LEU A 688 10.68 21.12 11.50
CA LEU A 688 9.75 22.15 11.02
C LEU A 688 8.83 21.62 9.90
N LEU A 689 9.24 20.56 9.19
CA LEU A 689 8.45 19.95 8.12
C LEU A 689 7.43 18.91 8.62
N TYR A 690 7.47 18.46 9.88
CA TYR A 690 6.48 17.51 10.40
C TYR A 690 5.06 18.07 10.43
N THR A 691 4.89 19.29 10.93
CA THR A 691 3.60 19.96 11.00
C THR A 691 2.95 20.11 9.62
N PRO A 692 3.60 20.72 8.61
CA PRO A 692 3.00 20.85 7.28
C PRO A 692 2.81 19.49 6.59
N THR A 693 3.67 18.50 6.88
CA THR A 693 3.45 17.15 6.36
C THR A 693 2.16 16.56 6.92
N LYS A 694 1.90 16.77 8.23
CA LYS A 694 0.71 16.25 8.92
C LYS A 694 -0.59 16.90 8.48
N THR A 695 -0.56 18.18 8.17
CA THR A 695 -1.75 18.94 7.75
C THR A 695 -2.04 18.80 6.26
N GLN A 696 -1.13 18.22 5.49
CA GLN A 696 -1.31 18.07 4.05
C GLN A 696 -2.38 17.01 3.74
N SER A 697 -3.54 17.46 3.26
CA SER A 697 -4.54 16.58 2.68
C SER A 697 -4.15 16.18 1.26
N HIS A 698 -4.44 14.93 0.89
CA HIS A 698 -4.41 14.48 -0.50
C HIS A 698 -5.74 14.81 -1.17
N THR A 699 -5.78 15.00 -2.49
CA THR A 699 -7.05 15.16 -3.22
C THR A 699 -7.96 13.94 -2.99
N GLY A 700 -9.21 14.16 -2.55
CA GLY A 700 -10.13 13.09 -2.17
C GLY A 700 -9.84 12.50 -0.78
N SER A 701 -9.17 13.28 0.08
CA SER A 701 -8.98 12.89 1.48
C SER A 701 -10.19 13.25 2.31
N ILE A 702 -10.50 12.39 3.27
CA ILE A 702 -11.59 12.59 4.19
C ILE A 702 -11.08 12.48 5.62
N ALA A 703 -11.35 13.50 6.43
CA ALA A 703 -11.00 13.46 7.84
C ALA A 703 -11.57 12.19 8.51
N VAL A 704 -10.79 11.54 9.38
CA VAL A 704 -11.19 10.27 10.03
C VAL A 704 -12.56 10.39 10.72
N ALA A 705 -12.77 11.50 11.45
CA ALA A 705 -14.05 11.79 12.11
C ALA A 705 -15.22 11.93 11.12
N THR A 706 -15.01 12.62 9.98
CA THR A 706 -16.01 12.73 8.92
C THR A 706 -16.33 11.36 8.33
N ALA A 707 -15.33 10.52 8.04
CA ALA A 707 -15.54 9.18 7.50
C ALA A 707 -16.33 8.28 8.45
N HIS A 708 -16.02 8.29 9.74
CA HIS A 708 -16.80 7.55 10.75
C HIS A 708 -18.23 8.08 10.85
N ARG A 709 -18.43 9.40 10.92
CA ARG A 709 -19.78 9.98 11.00
C ARG A 709 -20.63 9.63 9.77
N VAL A 710 -20.06 9.68 8.57
CA VAL A 710 -20.74 9.25 7.34
C VAL A 710 -21.09 7.76 7.41
N ALA A 711 -20.14 6.92 7.85
CA ALA A 711 -20.35 5.49 8.01
C ALA A 711 -21.43 5.15 9.05
N ASP A 712 -21.50 5.87 10.16
CA ASP A 712 -22.50 5.69 11.20
C ASP A 712 -23.90 6.06 10.69
N ILE A 713 -24.03 7.19 9.98
CA ILE A 713 -25.30 7.60 9.35
C ILE A 713 -25.75 6.53 8.38
N ILE A 714 -24.87 6.11 7.46
CA ILE A 714 -25.11 5.00 6.53
C ILE A 714 -25.59 3.77 7.29
N ALA A 715 -24.86 3.34 8.31
CA ALA A 715 -25.14 2.11 9.04
C ALA A 715 -26.50 2.15 9.77
N SER A 716 -26.90 3.33 10.24
CA SER A 716 -28.17 3.54 10.95
C SER A 716 -29.41 3.45 10.05
N VAL A 717 -29.27 3.72 8.75
CA VAL A 717 -30.41 3.76 7.80
C VAL A 717 -30.35 2.68 6.71
N SER A 718 -29.32 1.84 6.71
CA SER A 718 -29.14 0.77 5.71
C SER A 718 -28.96 -0.61 6.33
N GLY A 719 -29.49 -1.64 5.66
CA GLY A 719 -29.22 -3.03 6.03
C GLY A 719 -27.79 -3.48 5.66
N PRO A 720 -27.23 -4.53 6.30
CA PRO A 720 -25.84 -5.01 6.09
C PRO A 720 -25.45 -5.41 4.65
N ARG A 721 -26.42 -5.46 3.74
CA ARG A 721 -26.25 -5.86 2.35
C ARG A 721 -26.64 -4.81 1.34
N GLU A 722 -27.14 -3.69 1.83
CA GLU A 722 -27.46 -2.61 0.94
C GLU A 722 -26.17 -2.07 0.33
N GLU A 723 -26.25 -1.82 -0.96
CA GLU A 723 -25.19 -1.26 -1.75
C GLU A 723 -25.22 0.26 -1.63
N ILE A 724 -24.04 0.86 -1.59
CA ILE A 724 -23.90 2.32 -1.53
C ILE A 724 -23.23 2.78 -2.80
N LEU A 725 -23.90 3.68 -3.53
CA LEU A 725 -23.27 4.33 -4.65
C LEU A 725 -22.34 5.43 -4.14
N THR A 726 -21.04 5.20 -4.26
CA THR A 726 -20.00 6.18 -3.95
C THR A 726 -18.70 5.80 -4.67
N ALA A 727 -17.85 6.76 -4.95
CA ALA A 727 -16.47 6.51 -5.40
C ALA A 727 -15.49 6.41 -4.21
N GLN A 728 -15.98 6.62 -2.99
CA GLN A 728 -15.17 6.68 -1.79
C GLN A 728 -15.35 5.40 -0.95
N GLY A 729 -14.54 4.38 -1.27
CA GLY A 729 -14.66 3.04 -0.71
C GLY A 729 -14.54 2.93 0.81
N ILE A 730 -13.99 3.95 1.49
CA ILE A 730 -13.91 3.95 2.95
C ILE A 730 -15.28 4.02 3.63
N PHE A 731 -16.27 4.70 3.05
CA PHE A 731 -17.60 4.80 3.65
C PHE A 731 -18.30 3.43 3.77
N PRO A 732 -18.47 2.65 2.68
CA PRO A 732 -19.06 1.32 2.80
C PRO A 732 -18.16 0.37 3.60
N PHE A 733 -16.83 0.51 3.52
CA PHE A 733 -15.92 -0.30 4.33
C PHE A 733 -16.18 -0.11 5.84
N LEU A 734 -16.19 1.12 6.34
CA LEU A 734 -16.42 1.42 7.76
C LEU A 734 -17.85 1.09 8.19
N ALA A 735 -18.83 1.29 7.31
CA ALA A 735 -20.22 0.94 7.58
C ALA A 735 -20.49 -0.57 7.54
N GLY A 736 -19.55 -1.39 7.03
CA GLY A 736 -19.77 -2.81 6.76
C GLY A 736 -20.86 -3.03 5.70
N ARG A 737 -20.73 -2.33 4.56
CA ARG A 737 -21.66 -2.36 3.41
C ARG A 737 -20.91 -2.71 2.13
N PHE A 738 -21.66 -2.97 1.07
CA PHE A 738 -21.11 -3.36 -0.23
C PHE A 738 -20.94 -2.16 -1.15
N LEU A 739 -19.88 -2.20 -1.96
CA LEU A 739 -19.61 -1.23 -3.01
C LEU A 739 -19.94 -1.85 -4.38
N PRO A 740 -21.06 -1.49 -5.03
CA PRO A 740 -21.56 -2.18 -6.22
C PRO A 740 -20.64 -2.04 -7.43
N PHE A 741 -19.98 -0.88 -7.56
CA PHE A 741 -19.18 -0.55 -8.74
C PHE A 741 -17.68 -0.50 -8.46
N GLY A 742 -17.22 -1.15 -7.39
CA GLY A 742 -15.81 -1.52 -7.14
C GLY A 742 -14.78 -0.56 -7.74
N ALA A 743 -14.83 0.72 -7.39
CA ALA A 743 -13.97 1.71 -8.03
C ALA A 743 -12.57 1.68 -7.39
N SER A 744 -11.73 0.76 -7.86
CA SER A 744 -10.30 0.74 -7.56
C SER A 744 -9.65 1.98 -8.17
N HIS A 745 -9.56 3.10 -7.43
CA HIS A 745 -8.92 4.36 -7.86
C HIS A 745 -9.73 5.19 -8.87
N PRO A 746 -10.91 5.72 -8.47
CA PRO A 746 -11.83 6.45 -9.35
C PRO A 746 -11.16 7.59 -10.14
N GLY A 747 -10.14 8.21 -9.53
CA GLY A 747 -9.40 9.32 -10.13
C GLY A 747 -8.65 9.05 -11.42
N TRP A 748 -8.31 7.80 -11.68
CA TRP A 748 -7.62 7.43 -12.92
C TRP A 748 -8.58 7.49 -14.11
N TYR A 749 -9.88 7.39 -13.83
CA TYR A 749 -10.93 7.16 -14.80
C TYR A 749 -11.87 8.36 -14.97
N LEU A 750 -11.47 9.56 -14.50
CA LEU A 750 -12.20 10.78 -14.82
C LEU A 750 -12.44 10.87 -16.33
N GLU A 751 -13.67 11.19 -16.73
CA GLU A 751 -14.13 11.01 -18.10
C GLU A 751 -13.32 11.76 -19.16
N GLU A 752 -12.89 12.99 -18.85
CA GLU A 752 -11.92 13.73 -19.68
C GLU A 752 -10.68 12.92 -20.03
N ARG A 753 -10.26 12.03 -19.12
CA ARG A 753 -9.06 11.20 -19.24
C ARG A 753 -9.33 9.87 -19.92
N VAL A 754 -10.59 9.44 -19.98
CA VAL A 754 -11.03 8.19 -20.59
C VAL A 754 -11.56 8.45 -22.01
N GLY A 755 -11.92 9.69 -22.36
CA GLY A 755 -12.28 10.07 -23.73
C GLY A 755 -11.20 9.81 -24.78
N THR A 756 -9.94 9.61 -24.36
CA THR A 756 -8.82 9.21 -25.22
C THR A 756 -8.63 7.69 -25.35
N VAL A 757 -9.42 6.88 -24.63
CA VAL A 757 -9.35 5.41 -24.71
C VAL A 757 -10.62 4.86 -25.34
N THR A 758 -10.52 3.69 -25.96
CA THR A 758 -11.67 3.10 -26.66
C THR A 758 -12.82 2.81 -25.68
N PRO A 759 -14.09 2.88 -26.13
CA PRO A 759 -15.24 2.53 -25.28
C PRO A 759 -15.14 1.14 -24.64
N ALA A 760 -14.56 0.17 -25.36
CA ALA A 760 -14.31 -1.17 -24.83
C ALA A 760 -13.39 -1.16 -23.60
N MET A 761 -12.35 -0.32 -23.62
CA MET A 761 -11.38 -0.18 -22.55
C MET A 761 -11.95 0.64 -21.37
N ARG A 762 -12.73 1.68 -21.68
CA ARG A 762 -13.51 2.44 -20.68
C ARG A 762 -14.39 1.53 -19.82
N ARG A 763 -15.12 0.61 -20.47
CA ARG A 763 -16.03 -0.35 -19.81
C ARG A 763 -15.34 -1.30 -18.82
N LEU A 764 -14.02 -1.45 -18.89
CA LEU A 764 -13.27 -2.25 -17.94
C LEU A 764 -13.19 -1.55 -16.57
N PHE A 765 -13.07 -0.23 -16.57
CA PHE A 765 -12.78 0.55 -15.36
C PHE A 765 -13.97 1.28 -14.76
N LEU A 766 -14.90 1.71 -15.61
CA LEU A 766 -16.12 2.36 -15.17
C LEU A 766 -17.31 1.65 -15.80
N PRO A 767 -18.39 1.43 -15.04
CA PRO A 767 -19.66 1.07 -15.65
C PRO A 767 -20.05 2.13 -16.67
N ASP A 768 -20.67 1.70 -17.77
CA ASP A 768 -21.26 2.62 -18.74
C ASP A 768 -22.26 3.55 -18.02
N LYS A 769 -22.31 4.83 -18.41
CA LYS A 769 -23.24 5.80 -17.80
C LYS A 769 -24.68 5.35 -17.88
N SER A 770 -25.08 4.77 -19.01
CA SER A 770 -26.40 4.15 -19.16
C SER A 770 -26.63 3.07 -18.10
N VAL A 771 -25.64 2.20 -17.86
CA VAL A 771 -25.72 1.18 -16.80
C VAL A 771 -25.84 1.83 -15.43
N LEU A 772 -25.05 2.86 -15.10
CA LEU A 772 -25.17 3.59 -13.83
C LEU A 772 -26.55 4.22 -13.64
N ARG A 773 -27.06 4.90 -14.67
CA ARG A 773 -28.38 5.55 -14.64
C ARG A 773 -29.50 4.53 -14.49
N THR A 774 -29.46 3.44 -15.26
CA THR A 774 -30.36 2.28 -15.10
C THR A 774 -30.25 1.70 -13.71
N TYR A 775 -29.05 1.62 -13.14
CA TYR A 775 -28.85 1.10 -11.79
C TYR A 775 -29.45 2.02 -10.72
N VAL A 776 -29.29 3.34 -10.85
CA VAL A 776 -29.90 4.31 -9.92
C VAL A 776 -31.42 4.34 -10.05
N ARG A 777 -31.95 4.21 -11.27
CA ARG A 777 -33.39 4.21 -11.54
C ARG A 777 -34.05 2.90 -11.12
N ASP A 778 -33.54 1.78 -11.60
CA ASP A 778 -34.26 0.50 -11.62
C ASP A 778 -33.82 -0.45 -10.50
N LYS A 779 -32.57 -0.39 -10.03
CA LYS A 779 -32.13 -1.21 -8.89
C LYS A 779 -32.41 -0.51 -7.56
N PRO A 780 -32.65 -1.26 -6.47
CA PRO A 780 -32.91 -0.71 -5.15
C PRO A 780 -31.63 -0.21 -4.45
N ILE A 781 -30.83 0.65 -5.08
CA ILE A 781 -29.86 1.44 -4.31
C ILE A 781 -30.69 2.32 -3.38
N ARG A 782 -30.48 2.15 -2.08
CA ARG A 782 -31.15 2.97 -1.07
C ARG A 782 -30.36 4.23 -0.75
N LEU A 783 -29.03 4.18 -0.84
CA LEU A 783 -28.15 5.27 -0.43
C LEU A 783 -27.14 5.66 -1.51
N VAL A 784 -26.97 6.97 -1.68
CA VAL A 784 -25.89 7.57 -2.47
C VAL A 784 -25.09 8.50 -1.55
N ALA A 785 -23.77 8.33 -1.51
CA ALA A 785 -22.87 9.19 -0.74
C ALA A 785 -21.96 9.95 -1.70
N ILE A 786 -22.17 11.26 -1.80
CA ILE A 786 -21.49 12.14 -2.75
C ILE A 786 -20.48 13.00 -1.99
N ASP A 787 -19.22 12.60 -2.03
CA ASP A 787 -18.08 13.49 -1.74
C ASP A 787 -17.56 14.11 -3.04
N ARG A 788 -16.54 14.99 -2.96
CA ARG A 788 -15.88 15.56 -4.14
C ARG A 788 -15.48 14.50 -5.14
N ARG A 789 -14.93 13.36 -4.67
CA ARG A 789 -14.44 12.36 -5.60
C ARG A 789 -15.56 11.59 -6.29
N THR A 790 -16.62 11.27 -5.56
CA THR A 790 -17.83 10.70 -6.15
C THR A 790 -18.42 11.66 -7.18
N TRP A 791 -18.45 12.96 -6.87
CA TRP A 791 -18.88 14.01 -7.80
C TRP A 791 -18.06 13.99 -9.10
N GLU A 792 -16.73 14.11 -8.99
CA GLU A 792 -15.83 14.13 -10.14
C GLU A 792 -15.98 12.91 -11.07
N VAL A 793 -16.27 11.74 -10.49
CA VAL A 793 -16.28 10.46 -11.20
C VAL A 793 -17.64 10.15 -11.84
N TYR A 794 -18.73 10.39 -11.11
CA TYR A 794 -20.06 9.96 -11.55
C TYR A 794 -20.99 11.10 -11.98
N PHE A 795 -20.70 12.36 -11.60
CA PHE A 795 -21.66 13.46 -11.73
C PHE A 795 -21.15 14.66 -12.54
N GLN A 796 -19.87 15.02 -12.42
CA GLN A 796 -19.31 16.25 -13.02
C GLN A 796 -19.58 16.38 -14.52
N PHE A 797 -19.57 15.26 -15.24
CA PHE A 797 -19.78 15.21 -16.69
C PHE A 797 -21.07 14.46 -17.07
N ASP A 798 -21.99 14.26 -16.12
CA ASP A 798 -23.25 13.55 -16.31
C ASP A 798 -24.40 14.26 -15.58
N ALA A 799 -24.90 15.34 -16.18
CA ALA A 799 -26.00 16.12 -15.63
C ALA A 799 -27.26 15.27 -15.40
N ASP A 800 -27.55 14.31 -16.29
CA ASP A 800 -28.69 13.41 -16.16
C ASP A 800 -28.59 12.56 -14.89
N MET A 801 -27.39 12.10 -14.53
CA MET A 801 -27.17 11.33 -13.31
C MET A 801 -27.48 12.15 -12.04
N ARG A 802 -27.11 13.43 -12.03
CA ARG A 802 -27.46 14.34 -10.91
C ARG A 802 -28.97 14.58 -10.86
N ALA A 803 -29.61 14.78 -12.01
CA ALA A 803 -31.07 14.93 -12.10
C ALA A 803 -31.79 13.67 -11.57
N LEU A 804 -31.33 12.47 -11.94
CA LEU A 804 -31.86 11.20 -11.44
C LEU A 804 -31.72 11.07 -9.92
N VAL A 805 -30.57 11.44 -9.34
CA VAL A 805 -30.42 11.42 -7.88
C VAL A 805 -31.42 12.38 -7.23
N ALA A 806 -31.60 13.59 -7.75
CA ALA A 806 -32.58 14.55 -7.22
C ALA A 806 -34.04 14.08 -7.41
N GLU A 807 -34.34 13.36 -8.49
CA GLU A 807 -35.66 12.80 -8.79
C GLU A 807 -36.02 11.65 -7.83
N TYR A 808 -35.13 10.66 -7.67
CA TYR A 808 -35.42 9.43 -6.93
C TYR A 808 -34.97 9.44 -5.46
N PHE A 809 -34.12 10.38 -5.05
CA PHE A 809 -33.56 10.45 -3.70
C PHE A 809 -33.83 11.82 -3.07
N LYS A 810 -33.89 11.83 -1.75
CA LYS A 810 -33.92 13.04 -0.92
C LYS A 810 -32.62 13.14 -0.12
N LEU A 811 -32.12 14.35 0.04
CA LEU A 811 -30.96 14.61 0.89
C LEU A 811 -31.31 14.24 2.33
N LEU A 812 -30.56 13.30 2.90
CA LEU A 812 -30.73 12.83 4.27
C LEU A 812 -29.87 13.64 5.23
N ALA A 813 -28.60 13.86 4.88
CA ALA A 813 -27.65 14.56 5.72
C ALA A 813 -26.51 15.17 4.90
N GLU A 814 -25.92 16.23 5.42
CA GLU A 814 -24.64 16.76 4.98
C GLU A 814 -23.64 16.64 6.12
N VAL A 815 -22.46 16.08 5.82
CA VAL A 815 -21.38 15.95 6.80
C VAL A 815 -20.21 16.81 6.35
N PRO A 816 -19.83 17.85 7.12
CA PRO A 816 -18.67 18.67 6.78
C PRO A 816 -17.40 17.83 6.62
N ASN A 817 -16.65 18.08 5.56
CA ASN A 817 -15.32 17.53 5.35
C ASN A 817 -14.28 18.65 5.47
N PRO A 818 -13.61 18.85 6.61
CA PRO A 818 -12.66 19.94 6.77
C PRO A 818 -11.42 19.85 5.85
N SER A 819 -11.25 18.71 5.16
CA SER A 819 -10.18 18.53 4.17
C SER A 819 -10.52 19.05 2.78
N GLU A 820 -11.79 19.41 2.52
CA GLU A 820 -12.29 19.85 1.21
C GLU A 820 -13.36 20.94 1.36
N GLU A 821 -13.62 21.71 0.30
CA GLU A 821 -14.62 22.78 0.35
C GLU A 821 -16.06 22.25 0.41
N GLN A 822 -16.29 21.06 -0.15
CA GLN A 822 -17.63 20.47 -0.26
C GLN A 822 -17.89 19.49 0.89
N PRO A 823 -19.08 19.53 1.52
CA PRO A 823 -19.48 18.51 2.47
C PRO A 823 -19.71 17.17 1.75
N VAL A 824 -19.79 16.09 2.53
CA VAL A 824 -20.28 14.80 2.04
C VAL A 824 -21.80 14.82 2.10
N GLU A 825 -22.46 14.78 0.94
CA GLU A 825 -23.91 14.66 0.85
C GLU A 825 -24.32 13.19 0.93
N ILE A 826 -25.26 12.86 1.82
CA ILE A 826 -25.85 11.52 1.94
C ILE A 826 -27.30 11.61 1.48
N TRP A 827 -27.64 10.88 0.44
CA TRP A 827 -28.96 10.84 -0.16
C TRP A 827 -29.62 9.48 0.11
N ILE A 828 -30.91 9.49 0.43
CA ILE A 828 -31.72 8.30 0.65
C ILE A 828 -32.86 8.25 -0.36
N ARG A 829 -33.17 7.07 -0.91
CA ARG A 829 -34.26 6.89 -1.86
C ARG A 829 -35.60 7.33 -1.24
N LYS A 830 -36.44 8.02 -2.03
CA LYS A 830 -37.73 8.59 -1.61
C LYS A 830 -38.74 7.52 -1.24
#